data_AF-A0A2A2Q524-F1
#
_entry.id   AF-A0A2A2Q524-F1
#
_cell.length_a   1.000
_cell.length_b   1.000
_cell.length_c   1.000
_cell.angle_alpha   90.00
_cell.angle_beta   90.00
_cell.angle_gamma   90.00
#
_symmetry.space_group_name_H-M   'P 1'
#
loop_
_entity.id
_entity.type
_entity.pdbx_description
1 polymer ?
#
loop_
_entity_poly.entity_id
_entity_poly.type
_entity_poly.pdbx_seq_one_letter_code
_entity_poly.pdbx_strand_id
1 'polypeptide(L)'
;MPALALSFAFLLFVTFVGRAALAGCRWQGGVLRSWLLAPSVGLAVVVLGIMVFNQAGLPIRSFAWPLTLGLAAAAAGIFAWRRPALPWRALAPFFGIAVFSLLWTGWPMLRFNFGWLSYVNDDYINYCLAAERFKDFGFWRVPTMEELAGTDIAQYYWFMHVPGLMRFGSEILLGWVSALTGIRSLGIFMPVIVGLGLIQLLAASALALHRGRWRRRALLTAGLLAVSPLFMLGTLYQLIAQVGGLGLLLGAIVLLTGRLPAKRRRLVPHVAALSIVGAGLAVFYPEVTAFAVLTGAAVAGLEALRQRRFPVERASLFLYGIVGVVVLLRYNTLAYIFTVSLQMGSGFRAVDLSLSLFPYFMIPTGLANLFGLMPLAIQYAEPLTSLAIVAGLAALGTALWTGVRGGWQGVPMALLLLVQFLLGLKLMRSGNDFGLYKIAMFMQPALAAALAAALLRLPRARWSAPLAVVAAGLCCAPTALFYTQASQGEKSGGITEAKYASILGTRPPASPPGTRLLTDINNLVAAKVAALELRGTDLRYLSRDYYQQIAPIEFEKLGDTLISFHPQFADLMRTRAMLEKRDDLTVRTHAAFDTSFRAPALGFAPGSKTDAYLTLDPSLGLFNKYKAELGTRPKSFFRTLTAAEAKNHLVFIHTGRGNHYYLGDRNRIAIFQQEADPFTSRQDITGMGRFLLLRVEQPDAEFYVRIAATKTFMGEGHTAWSPGSQLLGAEALPLAFPGNGAVNRIVGPIRPVYRDGAAYLAIDFKETAVQFPFRRTGLQALYNNEVPFDSRKLVAYGRDISALSAAEVAALPRPARLAKFPDDLVFARGLEFAGIYEDGWLSPESEYVLGASPARGVVRIRGYVPELPGQPLGRGTLAIRVGNNTFPVPAATGAFDWLVPVDDAVAATAVGLKFSDSAPLPGGDDRPAGGKLELIEVLPALPTHTFEYGVPGRARLPAPGIDQDGWFAREAGIVIPAGGRRVLTLKFEYPDWGARAAGELEIARPGGLPVHRQILPAGEYTTVILDIPATARAQPLTLRAAADFALPAPDPRRRAARLVVAELQPVSPE
;
A
#
# COMPACT_ATOMS: atom_id res chain seq x y z
N MET A 1 16.83 -20.21 16.00
CA MET A 1 17.64 -19.00 15.72
C MET A 1 18.65 -19.11 14.54
N PRO A 2 18.56 -20.07 13.58
CA PRO A 2 19.62 -20.21 12.58
C PRO A 2 19.73 -19.02 11.60
N ALA A 3 18.63 -18.31 11.29
CA ALA A 3 18.67 -17.14 10.41
C ALA A 3 19.50 -15.98 10.99
N LEU A 4 19.30 -15.63 12.26
CA LEU A 4 20.06 -14.57 12.93
C LEU A 4 21.54 -14.94 13.12
N ALA A 5 21.80 -16.22 13.41
CA ALA A 5 23.15 -16.77 13.47
C ALA A 5 23.86 -16.68 12.11
N LEU A 6 23.14 -16.90 11.00
CA LEU A 6 23.69 -16.78 9.65
C LEU A 6 24.15 -15.35 9.35
N SER A 7 23.36 -14.32 9.69
CA SER A 7 23.75 -12.91 9.52
C SER A 7 25.08 -12.60 10.21
N PHE A 8 25.25 -13.13 11.41
CA PHE A 8 26.43 -12.93 12.22
C PHE A 8 27.63 -13.76 11.72
N ALA A 9 27.41 -15.03 11.34
CA ALA A 9 28.43 -15.89 10.74
C ALA A 9 28.96 -15.32 9.43
N PHE A 10 28.06 -14.78 8.59
CA PHE A 10 28.42 -14.05 7.37
C PHE A 10 29.34 -12.86 7.68
N LEU A 11 28.98 -12.02 8.65
CA LEU A 11 29.82 -10.90 9.09
C LEU A 11 31.21 -11.38 9.56
N LEU A 12 31.27 -12.43 10.38
CA LEU A 12 32.53 -12.97 10.89
C LEU A 12 33.41 -13.49 9.76
N PHE A 13 32.83 -14.21 8.80
CA PHE A 13 33.55 -14.75 7.66
C PHE A 13 34.17 -13.64 6.80
N VAL A 14 33.39 -12.64 6.40
CA VAL A 14 33.94 -11.51 5.61
C VAL A 14 34.94 -10.69 6.42
N THR A 15 34.76 -10.57 7.74
CA THR A 15 35.74 -9.91 8.61
C THR A 15 37.07 -10.67 8.61
N PHE A 16 37.03 -12.00 8.71
CA PHE A 16 38.21 -12.85 8.71
C PHE A 16 38.97 -12.75 7.38
N VAL A 17 38.27 -12.91 6.25
CA VAL A 17 38.84 -12.79 4.90
C VAL A 17 39.41 -11.39 4.66
N GLY A 18 38.67 -10.34 4.99
CA GLY A 18 39.10 -8.97 4.75
C GLY A 18 40.28 -8.55 5.62
N ARG A 19 40.35 -9.03 6.87
CA ARG A 19 41.51 -8.77 7.73
C ARG A 19 42.75 -9.46 7.20
N ALA A 20 42.61 -10.68 6.68
CA ALA A 20 43.68 -11.40 6.01
C ALA A 20 44.14 -10.66 4.76
N ALA A 21 43.23 -10.22 3.89
CA ALA A 21 43.56 -9.44 2.70
C ALA A 21 44.37 -8.17 3.03
N LEU A 22 43.95 -7.41 4.05
CA LEU A 22 44.69 -6.23 4.53
C LEU A 22 46.08 -6.58 5.09
N ALA A 23 46.21 -7.70 5.81
CA ALA A 23 47.50 -8.19 6.32
C ALA A 23 48.43 -8.65 5.19
N GLY A 24 47.90 -9.40 4.22
CA GLY A 24 48.61 -9.91 3.05
C GLY A 24 49.21 -8.76 2.24
N CYS A 25 48.39 -7.74 1.95
CA CYS A 25 48.81 -6.51 1.28
C CYS A 25 49.80 -5.66 2.10
N ARG A 26 49.99 -5.94 3.39
CA ARG A 26 50.77 -5.10 4.32
C ARG A 26 50.22 -3.68 4.46
N TRP A 27 48.89 -3.52 4.44
CA TRP A 27 48.26 -2.20 4.58
C TRP A 27 48.48 -1.60 5.98
N GLN A 28 48.81 -0.30 6.05
CA GLN A 28 49.27 0.37 7.27
C GLN A 28 48.28 1.43 7.80
N GLY A 29 47.04 1.03 8.13
CA GLY A 29 46.01 1.96 8.61
C GLY A 29 45.72 1.97 10.12
N GLY A 30 46.49 1.20 10.91
CA GLY A 30 46.31 1.04 12.36
C GLY A 30 45.45 -0.19 12.73
N VAL A 31 45.74 -0.80 13.88
CA VAL A 31 45.19 -2.12 14.26
C VAL A 31 43.67 -2.10 14.38
N LEU A 32 43.10 -1.26 15.26
CA LEU A 32 41.64 -1.17 15.44
C LEU A 32 40.91 -0.81 14.13
N ARG A 33 41.45 0.17 13.39
CA ARG A 33 40.85 0.62 12.12
C ARG A 33 40.84 -0.48 11.06
N SER A 34 41.90 -1.30 11.00
CA SER A 34 41.97 -2.44 10.08
C SER A 34 40.90 -3.49 10.35
N TRP A 35 40.54 -3.73 11.62
CA TRP A 35 39.49 -4.67 11.99
C TRP A 35 38.08 -4.12 11.73
N LEU A 36 37.86 -2.81 11.92
CA LEU A 36 36.59 -2.17 11.57
C LEU A 36 36.38 -2.07 10.05
N LEU A 37 37.46 -1.93 9.27
CA LEU A 37 37.44 -1.90 7.80
C LEU A 37 37.36 -3.29 7.17
N ALA A 38 37.88 -4.31 7.86
CA ALA A 38 37.99 -5.68 7.35
C ALA A 38 36.68 -6.22 6.73
N PRO A 39 35.49 -6.07 7.35
CA PRO A 39 34.26 -6.60 6.75
C PRO A 39 33.99 -6.07 5.32
N SER A 40 34.21 -4.78 5.05
CA SER A 40 34.04 -4.21 3.70
C SER A 40 35.07 -4.77 2.70
N VAL A 41 36.31 -4.97 3.15
CA VAL A 41 37.36 -5.55 2.28
C VAL A 41 37.06 -7.01 1.97
N GLY A 42 36.60 -7.78 2.96
CA GLY A 42 36.24 -9.18 2.76
C GLY A 42 35.02 -9.34 1.87
N LEU A 43 34.02 -8.47 2.02
CA LEU A 43 32.88 -8.42 1.11
C LEU A 43 33.35 -8.22 -0.35
N ALA A 44 34.26 -7.27 -0.59
CA ALA A 44 34.81 -7.03 -1.92
C ALA A 44 35.58 -8.26 -2.46
N VAL A 45 36.41 -8.90 -1.64
CA VAL A 45 37.15 -10.12 -2.04
C VAL A 45 36.18 -11.25 -2.42
N VAL A 46 35.15 -11.49 -1.61
CA VAL A 46 34.15 -12.54 -1.86
C VAL A 46 33.37 -12.24 -3.14
N VAL A 47 32.84 -11.03 -3.30
CA VAL A 47 32.06 -10.63 -4.48
C VAL A 47 32.89 -10.73 -5.76
N LEU A 48 34.14 -10.25 -5.75
CA LEU A 48 35.02 -10.35 -6.92
C LEU A 48 35.40 -11.80 -7.23
N GLY A 49 35.59 -12.65 -6.21
CA GLY A 49 35.81 -14.08 -6.39
C GLY A 49 34.62 -14.76 -7.06
N ILE A 50 33.41 -14.53 -6.55
CA ILE A 50 32.17 -15.09 -7.14
C ILE A 50 32.00 -14.61 -8.57
N MET A 51 32.20 -13.30 -8.81
CA MET A 51 32.13 -12.69 -10.13
C MET A 51 33.05 -13.43 -11.09
N VAL A 52 34.34 -13.55 -10.79
CA VAL A 52 35.34 -14.17 -11.68
C VAL A 52 34.95 -15.61 -12.07
N PHE A 53 34.56 -16.45 -11.10
CA PHE A 53 34.20 -17.84 -11.40
C PHE A 53 32.87 -17.97 -12.15
N ASN A 54 31.86 -17.17 -11.81
CA ASN A 54 30.58 -17.21 -12.53
C ASN A 54 30.70 -16.70 -13.97
N GLN A 55 31.56 -15.70 -14.15
CA GLN A 55 31.94 -15.12 -15.44
C GLN A 55 32.85 -16.02 -16.28
N ALA A 56 33.51 -17.00 -15.67
CA ALA A 56 34.16 -18.11 -16.35
C ALA A 56 33.16 -19.18 -16.84
N GLY A 57 31.85 -18.96 -16.65
CA GLY A 57 30.79 -19.85 -17.12
C GLY A 57 30.28 -20.86 -16.08
N LEU A 58 30.85 -20.87 -14.87
CA LEU A 58 30.46 -21.82 -13.83
C LEU A 58 29.19 -21.35 -13.07
N PRO A 59 28.18 -22.19 -12.86
CA PRO A 59 27.10 -21.91 -11.92
C PRO A 59 27.65 -21.75 -10.50
N ILE A 60 27.14 -20.80 -9.70
CA ILE A 60 27.65 -20.57 -8.33
C ILE A 60 27.55 -21.83 -7.47
N ARG A 61 26.50 -22.65 -7.66
CA ARG A 61 26.32 -23.93 -6.95
C ARG A 61 27.54 -24.86 -7.07
N SER A 62 28.26 -24.82 -8.19
CA SER A 62 29.41 -25.70 -8.45
C SER A 62 30.68 -25.31 -7.67
N PHE A 63 30.84 -24.03 -7.31
CA PHE A 63 32.08 -23.53 -6.71
C PHE A 63 31.88 -22.79 -5.37
N ALA A 64 30.64 -22.63 -4.88
CA ALA A 64 30.38 -21.89 -3.64
C ALA A 64 31.19 -22.43 -2.44
N TRP A 65 31.16 -23.74 -2.21
CA TRP A 65 31.96 -24.38 -1.16
C TRP A 65 33.48 -24.32 -1.43
N PRO A 66 33.98 -24.73 -2.62
CA PRO A 66 35.40 -24.58 -2.96
C PRO A 66 35.95 -23.17 -2.75
N LEU A 67 35.24 -22.13 -3.21
CA LEU A 67 35.64 -20.73 -3.02
C LEU A 67 35.67 -20.36 -1.53
N THR A 68 34.65 -20.75 -0.76
CA THR A 68 34.54 -20.42 0.67
C THR A 68 35.66 -21.06 1.48
N LEU A 69 35.89 -22.36 1.28
CA LEU A 69 36.94 -23.11 1.96
C LEU A 69 38.32 -22.61 1.52
N GLY A 70 38.51 -22.33 0.23
CA GLY A 70 39.76 -21.77 -0.30
C GLY A 70 40.08 -20.39 0.29
N LEU A 71 39.09 -19.49 0.39
CA LEU A 71 39.25 -18.19 1.03
C LEU A 71 39.51 -18.32 2.53
N ALA A 72 38.85 -19.25 3.23
CA ALA A 72 39.08 -19.52 4.64
C ALA A 72 40.50 -20.05 4.90
N ALA A 73 40.94 -21.03 4.10
CA ALA A 73 42.28 -21.60 4.20
C ALA A 73 43.37 -20.55 3.87
N ALA A 74 43.19 -19.76 2.82
CA ALA A 74 44.09 -18.66 2.48
C ALA A 74 44.15 -17.61 3.61
N ALA A 75 43.00 -17.25 4.18
CA ALA A 75 42.94 -16.34 5.31
C ALA A 75 43.65 -16.91 6.54
N ALA A 76 43.43 -18.18 6.88
CA ALA A 76 44.12 -18.86 7.98
C ALA A 76 45.64 -18.91 7.77
N GLY A 77 46.09 -19.25 6.55
CA GLY A 77 47.51 -19.25 6.19
C GLY A 77 48.14 -17.85 6.31
N ILE A 78 47.43 -16.80 5.89
CA ILE A 78 47.88 -15.42 6.08
C ILE A 78 47.92 -15.04 7.56
N PHE A 79 46.97 -15.49 8.37
CA PHE A 79 46.99 -15.24 9.82
C PHE A 79 48.18 -15.94 10.49
N ALA A 80 48.47 -17.19 10.11
CA ALA A 80 49.64 -17.93 10.60
C ALA A 80 50.96 -17.25 10.18
N TRP A 81 51.04 -16.74 8.95
CA TRP A 81 52.21 -16.06 8.41
C TRP A 81 52.41 -14.65 8.98
N ARG A 82 51.36 -13.81 8.94
CA ARG A 82 51.44 -12.37 9.26
C ARG A 82 51.13 -12.05 10.71
N ARG A 83 50.53 -12.98 11.46
CA ARG A 83 50.17 -12.87 12.88
C ARG A 83 49.54 -11.51 13.23
N PRO A 84 48.43 -11.13 12.57
CA PRO A 84 47.79 -9.83 12.80
C PRO A 84 47.31 -9.69 14.25
N ALA A 85 47.69 -8.62 14.94
CA ALA A 85 47.24 -8.36 16.31
C ALA A 85 45.71 -8.17 16.38
N LEU A 86 45.06 -8.82 17.36
CA LEU A 86 43.63 -8.69 17.67
C LEU A 86 43.44 -7.78 18.90
N PRO A 87 42.96 -6.53 18.74
CA PRO A 87 42.81 -5.60 19.85
C PRO A 87 41.45 -5.79 20.54
N TRP A 88 41.22 -6.94 21.18
CA TRP A 88 39.91 -7.32 21.72
C TRP A 88 39.29 -6.27 22.65
N ARG A 89 40.06 -5.74 23.63
CA ARG A 89 39.61 -4.67 24.54
C ARG A 89 39.18 -3.39 23.79
N ALA A 90 39.76 -3.14 22.62
CA ALA A 90 39.43 -1.99 21.81
C ALA A 90 38.17 -2.21 20.96
N LEU A 91 38.00 -3.44 20.47
CA LEU A 91 36.92 -3.89 19.59
C LEU A 91 35.62 -4.24 20.34
N ALA A 92 35.69 -4.77 21.55
CA ALA A 92 34.52 -5.27 22.29
C ALA A 92 33.35 -4.27 22.38
N PRO A 93 33.56 -2.95 22.58
CA PRO A 93 32.45 -1.99 22.57
C PRO A 93 31.76 -1.85 21.20
N PHE A 94 32.52 -1.89 20.10
CA PHE A 94 31.94 -1.87 18.74
C PHE A 94 31.19 -3.15 18.45
N PHE A 95 31.72 -4.28 18.92
CA PHE A 95 31.07 -5.58 18.83
C PHE A 95 29.73 -5.59 19.58
N GLY A 96 29.68 -5.04 20.80
CA GLY A 96 28.44 -4.91 21.56
C GLY A 96 27.37 -4.08 20.83
N ILE A 97 27.77 -2.98 20.18
CA ILE A 97 26.85 -2.18 19.35
C ILE A 97 26.39 -2.95 18.10
N ALA A 98 27.27 -3.71 17.46
CA ALA A 98 26.90 -4.55 16.32
C ALA A 98 25.90 -5.64 16.72
N VAL A 99 26.09 -6.29 17.88
CA VAL A 99 25.13 -7.27 18.44
C VAL A 99 23.81 -6.59 18.79
N PHE A 100 23.84 -5.40 19.40
CA PHE A 100 22.63 -4.62 19.62
C PHE A 100 21.90 -4.32 18.31
N SER A 101 22.59 -3.84 17.27
CA SER A 101 21.98 -3.55 15.98
C SER A 101 21.42 -4.81 15.29
N LEU A 102 22.13 -5.95 15.40
CA LEU A 102 21.66 -7.24 14.90
C LEU A 102 20.34 -7.65 15.55
N LEU A 103 20.23 -7.54 16.87
CA LEU A 103 19.02 -7.88 17.61
C LEU A 103 17.91 -6.84 17.34
N TRP A 104 18.25 -5.55 17.38
CA TRP A 104 17.30 -4.45 17.22
C TRP A 104 16.64 -4.44 15.83
N THR A 105 17.43 -4.66 14.77
CA THR A 105 16.90 -4.72 13.40
C THR A 105 16.38 -6.10 13.03
N GLY A 106 17.05 -7.16 13.50
CA GLY A 106 16.81 -8.54 13.07
C GLY A 106 15.86 -9.35 13.96
N TRP A 107 15.29 -8.77 15.02
CA TRP A 107 14.40 -9.51 15.93
C TRP A 107 13.24 -10.25 15.25
N PRO A 108 12.65 -9.81 14.11
CA PRO A 108 11.59 -10.60 13.46
C PRO A 108 12.06 -12.00 13.00
N MET A 109 13.37 -12.21 12.79
CA MET A 109 13.94 -13.55 12.55
C MET A 109 13.79 -14.50 13.75
N LEU A 110 13.61 -13.98 14.96
CA LEU A 110 13.30 -14.81 16.13
C LEU A 110 11.90 -15.41 16.02
N ARG A 111 10.99 -14.70 15.35
CA ARG A 111 9.61 -15.13 15.13
C ARG A 111 9.46 -15.99 13.87
N PHE A 112 10.01 -15.55 12.74
CA PHE A 112 9.78 -16.20 11.43
C PHE A 112 10.98 -16.99 10.92
N ASN A 113 12.13 -16.94 11.58
CA ASN A 113 13.39 -17.55 11.13
C ASN A 113 13.72 -17.15 9.67
N PHE A 114 13.98 -18.10 8.77
CA PHE A 114 14.20 -17.84 7.33
C PHE A 114 12.92 -17.46 6.58
N GLY A 115 11.75 -17.53 7.20
CA GLY A 115 10.47 -17.11 6.62
C GLY A 115 10.21 -15.60 6.74
N TRP A 116 11.10 -14.82 7.38
CA TRP A 116 10.91 -13.37 7.43
C TRP A 116 11.23 -12.75 6.07
N LEU A 117 10.19 -12.29 5.36
CA LEU A 117 10.32 -11.66 4.05
C LEU A 117 10.32 -10.13 4.09
N SER A 118 10.08 -9.51 5.25
CA SER A 118 9.98 -8.05 5.41
C SER A 118 8.82 -7.41 4.61
N TYR A 119 8.98 -6.18 4.12
CA TYR A 119 7.99 -5.43 3.32
C TYR A 119 7.72 -6.03 1.93
N VAL A 120 8.73 -6.73 1.38
CA VAL A 120 8.70 -7.44 0.08
C VAL A 120 8.53 -6.48 -1.12
N ASN A 121 9.36 -5.45 -1.26
CA ASN A 121 9.27 -4.61 -2.46
C ASN A 121 9.66 -5.35 -3.77
N ASP A 122 9.43 -4.73 -4.94
CA ASP A 122 9.73 -5.36 -6.23
C ASP A 122 11.21 -5.70 -6.42
N ASP A 123 12.10 -4.79 -6.01
CA ASP A 123 13.55 -4.97 -6.06
C ASP A 123 14.00 -6.23 -5.30
N TYR A 124 13.42 -6.48 -4.12
CA TYR A 124 13.71 -7.67 -3.32
C TYR A 124 13.53 -8.96 -4.11
N ILE A 125 12.41 -9.09 -4.86
CA ILE A 125 12.17 -10.30 -5.67
C ILE A 125 13.04 -10.31 -6.91
N ASN A 126 13.32 -9.16 -7.51
CA ASN A 126 14.25 -9.05 -8.65
C ASN A 126 15.63 -9.60 -8.29
N TYR A 127 16.18 -9.20 -7.13
CA TYR A 127 17.43 -9.73 -6.61
C TYR A 127 17.37 -11.23 -6.34
N CYS A 128 16.25 -11.73 -5.82
CA CYS A 128 16.07 -13.15 -5.53
C CYS A 128 16.02 -14.02 -6.79
N LEU A 129 15.29 -13.60 -7.83
CA LEU A 129 15.21 -14.31 -9.10
C LEU A 129 16.57 -14.32 -9.82
N ALA A 130 17.24 -13.17 -9.88
CA ALA A 130 18.59 -13.08 -10.45
C ALA A 130 19.61 -13.95 -9.68
N ALA A 131 19.53 -13.98 -8.34
CA ALA A 131 20.37 -14.83 -7.51
C ALA A 131 20.18 -16.32 -7.81
N GLU A 132 18.92 -16.77 -7.95
CA GLU A 132 18.59 -18.15 -8.33
C GLU A 132 19.12 -18.49 -9.74
N ARG A 133 19.04 -17.54 -10.68
CA ARG A 133 19.64 -17.69 -12.01
C ARG A 133 21.16 -17.88 -11.92
N PHE A 134 21.89 -17.02 -11.23
CA PHE A 134 23.35 -17.14 -11.10
C PHE A 134 23.78 -18.38 -10.30
N LYS A 135 22.93 -18.84 -9.38
CA LYS A 135 23.15 -20.07 -8.62
C LYS A 135 23.22 -21.29 -9.54
N ASP A 136 22.30 -21.37 -10.49
CA ASP A 136 22.08 -22.57 -11.30
C ASP A 136 22.70 -22.48 -12.71
N PHE A 137 23.01 -21.26 -13.18
CA PHE A 137 23.57 -21.02 -14.51
C PHE A 137 24.81 -20.11 -14.48
N GLY A 138 25.72 -20.34 -15.43
CA GLY A 138 26.83 -19.43 -15.69
C GLY A 138 26.36 -18.05 -16.14
N PHE A 139 27.22 -17.04 -15.97
CA PHE A 139 26.89 -15.63 -16.28
C PHE A 139 26.37 -15.48 -17.72
N TRP A 140 27.09 -16.07 -18.68
CA TRP A 140 26.86 -15.89 -20.12
C TRP A 140 25.80 -16.81 -20.74
N ARG A 141 25.24 -17.78 -20.00
CA ARG A 141 24.33 -18.77 -20.57
C ARG A 141 23.06 -18.10 -21.12
N VAL A 142 22.90 -18.15 -22.44
CA VAL A 142 21.75 -17.62 -23.17
C VAL A 142 20.50 -18.45 -22.84
N PRO A 143 19.36 -17.81 -22.54
CA PRO A 143 18.13 -18.52 -22.20
C PRO A 143 17.46 -19.13 -23.43
N THR A 144 16.74 -20.23 -23.22
CA THR A 144 15.95 -20.91 -24.25
C THR A 144 14.55 -20.31 -24.37
N MET A 145 13.89 -20.52 -25.51
CA MET A 145 12.54 -19.98 -25.73
C MET A 145 11.50 -20.58 -24.78
N GLU A 146 11.66 -21.85 -24.37
CA GLU A 146 10.77 -22.50 -23.40
C GLU A 146 10.86 -21.84 -22.02
N GLU A 147 12.08 -21.54 -21.57
CA GLU A 147 12.31 -20.83 -20.29
C GLU A 147 11.67 -19.44 -20.30
N LEU A 148 11.86 -18.69 -21.39
CA LEU A 148 11.27 -17.37 -21.56
C LEU A 148 9.75 -17.41 -21.71
N ALA A 149 9.19 -18.52 -22.16
CA ALA A 149 7.77 -18.69 -22.29
C ALA A 149 7.07 -18.91 -20.93
N GLY A 150 7.77 -19.35 -19.89
CA GLY A 150 7.20 -19.43 -18.55
C GLY A 150 7.76 -20.54 -17.66
N THR A 151 8.61 -21.44 -18.15
CA THR A 151 9.14 -22.54 -17.34
C THR A 151 10.25 -22.11 -16.38
N ASP A 152 11.07 -21.10 -16.71
CA ASP A 152 12.02 -20.51 -15.75
C ASP A 152 12.17 -19.00 -15.98
N ILE A 153 11.29 -18.25 -15.35
CA ILE A 153 11.23 -16.80 -15.51
C ILE A 153 12.46 -16.09 -14.92
N ALA A 154 13.24 -16.75 -14.04
CA ALA A 154 14.52 -16.20 -13.59
C ALA A 154 15.51 -15.95 -14.74
N GLN A 155 15.31 -16.59 -15.89
CA GLN A 155 16.09 -16.35 -17.11
C GLN A 155 15.95 -14.93 -17.67
N TYR A 156 14.87 -14.19 -17.37
CA TYR A 156 14.73 -12.80 -17.83
C TYR A 156 15.85 -11.89 -17.29
N TYR A 157 16.45 -12.22 -16.15
CA TYR A 157 17.57 -11.46 -15.59
C TYR A 157 18.89 -11.67 -16.34
N TRP A 158 18.94 -12.63 -17.28
CA TRP A 158 20.02 -12.63 -18.28
C TRP A 158 20.00 -11.32 -19.06
N PHE A 159 18.84 -10.89 -19.56
CA PHE A 159 18.69 -9.66 -20.33
C PHE A 159 19.11 -8.41 -19.54
N MET A 160 18.79 -8.37 -18.25
CA MET A 160 19.15 -7.24 -17.39
C MET A 160 20.67 -7.12 -17.21
N HIS A 161 21.37 -8.22 -16.93
CA HIS A 161 22.77 -8.18 -16.51
C HIS A 161 23.78 -8.37 -17.66
N VAL A 162 23.42 -9.14 -18.69
CA VAL A 162 24.32 -9.45 -19.81
C VAL A 162 24.20 -8.40 -20.91
N PRO A 163 23.11 -8.32 -21.72
CA PRO A 163 22.98 -7.27 -22.71
C PRO A 163 22.60 -5.92 -22.09
N GLY A 164 21.82 -5.90 -20.99
CA GLY A 164 21.45 -4.67 -20.30
C GLY A 164 22.58 -4.04 -19.49
N LEU A 165 23.72 -4.72 -19.32
CA LEU A 165 24.91 -4.24 -18.63
C LEU A 165 24.66 -3.74 -17.19
N MET A 166 23.55 -4.15 -16.56
CA MET A 166 23.23 -3.76 -15.20
C MET A 166 24.10 -4.52 -14.20
N ARG A 167 24.54 -3.82 -13.15
CA ARG A 167 25.29 -4.40 -12.03
C ARG A 167 24.57 -5.57 -11.36
N PHE A 168 25.32 -6.52 -10.81
CA PHE A 168 24.81 -7.81 -10.29
C PHE A 168 25.48 -8.27 -8.98
N GLY A 169 26.23 -7.40 -8.29
CA GLY A 169 27.02 -7.77 -7.12
C GLY A 169 26.22 -8.29 -5.92
N SER A 170 25.01 -7.78 -5.70
CA SER A 170 24.10 -8.24 -4.64
C SER A 170 23.54 -9.63 -4.93
N GLU A 171 23.21 -9.89 -6.18
CA GLU A 171 22.56 -11.07 -6.71
C GLU A 171 23.49 -12.27 -6.60
N ILE A 172 24.74 -12.11 -7.04
CA ILE A 172 25.75 -13.18 -6.94
C ILE A 172 26.13 -13.47 -5.48
N LEU A 173 26.10 -12.46 -4.60
CA LEU A 173 26.32 -12.66 -3.16
C LEU A 173 25.18 -13.48 -2.55
N LEU A 174 23.92 -13.15 -2.87
CA LEU A 174 22.75 -13.91 -2.45
C LEU A 174 22.78 -15.35 -2.98
N GLY A 175 23.13 -15.52 -4.26
CA GLY A 175 23.28 -16.83 -4.89
C GLY A 175 24.36 -17.69 -4.21
N TRP A 176 25.47 -17.08 -3.78
CA TRP A 176 26.53 -17.75 -3.03
C TRP A 176 26.07 -18.21 -1.64
N VAL A 177 25.43 -17.35 -0.85
CA VAL A 177 24.92 -17.75 0.48
C VAL A 177 23.80 -18.79 0.35
N SER A 178 22.93 -18.65 -0.66
CA SER A 178 21.90 -19.65 -0.97
C SER A 178 22.51 -21.00 -1.33
N ALA A 179 23.57 -21.03 -2.16
CA ALA A 179 24.27 -22.26 -2.52
C ALA A 179 24.96 -22.93 -1.32
N LEU A 180 25.55 -22.16 -0.41
CA LEU A 180 26.21 -22.69 0.79
C LEU A 180 25.23 -23.31 1.79
N THR A 181 24.05 -22.71 1.94
CA THR A 181 23.07 -23.11 2.95
C THR A 181 22.02 -24.09 2.44
N GLY A 182 21.84 -24.19 1.12
CA GLY A 182 20.73 -24.93 0.50
C GLY A 182 19.37 -24.24 0.64
N ILE A 183 19.30 -23.07 1.27
CA ILE A 183 18.07 -22.29 1.45
C ILE A 183 17.88 -21.38 0.24
N ARG A 184 16.66 -21.26 -0.26
CA ARG A 184 16.32 -20.39 -1.42
C ARG A 184 16.63 -18.92 -1.13
N SER A 185 16.92 -18.16 -2.17
CA SER A 185 17.28 -16.73 -2.08
C SER A 185 16.26 -15.89 -1.29
N LEU A 186 14.95 -16.17 -1.40
CA LEU A 186 13.90 -15.52 -0.60
C LEU A 186 14.20 -15.55 0.91
N GLY A 187 14.48 -16.73 1.45
CA GLY A 187 14.74 -16.89 2.89
C GLY A 187 16.13 -16.43 3.33
N ILE A 188 17.07 -16.33 2.40
CA ILE A 188 18.46 -15.89 2.65
C ILE A 188 18.62 -14.37 2.61
N PHE A 189 17.74 -13.68 1.89
CA PHE A 189 17.85 -12.25 1.66
C PHE A 189 17.95 -11.44 2.96
N MET A 190 17.01 -11.63 3.90
CA MET A 190 16.99 -10.87 5.15
C MET A 190 18.23 -11.12 6.02
N PRO A 191 18.69 -12.39 6.22
CA PRO A 191 19.96 -12.65 6.90
C PRO A 191 21.16 -11.91 6.29
N VAL A 192 21.29 -11.93 4.96
CA VAL A 192 22.42 -11.31 4.27
C VAL A 192 22.39 -9.80 4.39
N ILE A 193 21.24 -9.15 4.13
CA ILE A 193 21.15 -7.68 4.20
C ILE A 193 21.35 -7.15 5.62
N VAL A 194 20.88 -7.86 6.65
CA VAL A 194 21.18 -7.51 8.05
C VAL A 194 22.69 -7.57 8.30
N GLY A 195 23.36 -8.63 7.83
CA GLY A 195 24.83 -8.73 7.90
C GLY A 195 25.54 -7.59 7.16
N LEU A 196 25.06 -7.20 5.97
CA LEU A 196 25.56 -6.04 5.23
C LEU A 196 25.35 -4.72 6.00
N GLY A 197 24.24 -4.57 6.73
CA GLY A 197 24.00 -3.43 7.62
C GLY A 197 25.07 -3.32 8.70
N LEU A 198 25.46 -4.46 9.30
CA LEU A 198 26.57 -4.49 10.26
C LEU A 198 27.91 -4.12 9.62
N ILE A 199 28.17 -4.53 8.38
CA ILE A 199 29.35 -4.09 7.61
C ILE A 199 29.34 -2.57 7.44
N GLN A 200 28.21 -2.00 7.03
CA GLN A 200 28.06 -0.55 6.86
C GLN A 200 28.32 0.20 8.17
N LEU A 201 27.81 -0.31 9.30
CA LEU A 201 28.02 0.26 10.64
C LEU A 201 29.50 0.25 11.05
N LEU A 202 30.21 -0.87 10.81
CA LEU A 202 31.63 -0.98 11.11
C LEU A 202 32.49 -0.12 10.15
N ALA A 203 32.12 -0.03 8.88
CA ALA A 203 32.77 0.84 7.90
C ALA A 203 32.62 2.33 8.27
N ALA A 204 31.44 2.75 8.72
CA ALA A 204 31.19 4.10 9.23
C ALA A 204 32.10 4.41 10.44
N SER A 205 32.24 3.44 11.34
CA SER A 205 33.13 3.52 12.50
C SER A 205 34.60 3.61 12.09
N ALA A 206 35.04 2.84 11.07
CA ALA A 206 36.39 2.88 10.52
C ALA A 206 36.71 4.24 9.87
N LEU A 207 35.72 4.88 9.25
CA LEU A 207 35.84 6.21 8.66
C LEU A 207 35.89 7.30 9.74
N ALA A 208 35.05 7.20 10.76
CA ALA A 208 35.05 8.10 11.91
C ALA A 208 36.33 7.98 12.77
N LEU A 209 36.94 6.78 12.82
CA LEU A 209 38.27 6.53 13.41
C LEU A 209 39.40 7.02 12.48
N HIS A 210 39.27 8.27 12.02
CA HIS A 210 40.16 8.86 11.03
C HIS A 210 41.61 8.84 11.52
N ARG A 211 42.52 8.27 10.72
CA ARG A 211 43.95 8.14 11.02
C ARG A 211 44.26 7.46 12.37
N GLY A 212 43.37 6.60 12.85
CA GLY A 212 43.51 5.91 14.15
C GLY A 212 43.24 6.80 15.37
N ARG A 213 42.74 8.03 15.16
CA ARG A 213 42.38 8.98 16.22
C ARG A 213 40.86 8.94 16.46
N TRP A 214 40.44 9.51 17.59
CA TRP A 214 39.03 9.73 17.96
C TRP A 214 38.17 8.47 18.15
N ARG A 215 38.71 7.48 18.86
CA ARG A 215 37.98 6.25 19.23
C ARG A 215 36.60 6.51 19.84
N ARG A 216 36.47 7.49 20.75
CA ARG A 216 35.17 7.86 21.35
C ARG A 216 34.17 8.36 20.30
N ARG A 217 34.63 9.17 19.33
CA ARG A 217 33.77 9.65 18.23
C ARG A 217 33.29 8.50 17.38
N ALA A 218 34.17 7.57 17.03
CA ALA A 218 33.80 6.37 16.26
C ALA A 218 32.78 5.51 17.02
N LEU A 219 32.96 5.33 18.34
CA LEU A 219 32.02 4.56 19.16
C LEU A 219 30.63 5.22 19.23
N LEU A 220 30.58 6.54 19.44
CA LEU A 220 29.32 7.30 19.45
C LEU A 220 28.67 7.33 18.06
N THR A 221 29.46 7.38 16.98
CA THR A 221 28.96 7.26 15.60
C THR A 221 28.26 5.92 15.40
N ALA A 222 28.88 4.82 15.85
CA ALA A 222 28.29 3.49 15.80
C ALA A 222 26.97 3.43 16.58
N GLY A 223 26.95 3.99 17.80
CA GLY A 223 25.77 4.02 18.66
C GLY A 223 24.61 4.82 18.05
N LEU A 224 24.87 6.05 17.58
CA LEU A 224 23.87 6.90 16.92
C LEU A 224 23.33 6.26 15.63
N LEU A 225 24.20 5.62 14.84
CA LEU A 225 23.78 4.94 13.62
C LEU A 225 22.95 3.69 13.93
N ALA A 226 23.32 2.90 14.94
CA ALA A 226 22.60 1.70 15.35
C ALA A 226 21.16 1.98 15.81
N VAL A 227 20.92 3.16 16.40
CA VAL A 227 19.58 3.59 16.84
C VAL A 227 18.83 4.42 15.78
N SER A 228 19.45 4.72 14.63
CA SER A 228 18.81 5.50 13.56
C SER A 228 17.73 4.68 12.86
N PRO A 229 16.45 5.11 12.89
CA PRO A 229 15.38 4.41 12.20
C PRO A 229 15.54 4.41 10.69
N LEU A 230 16.11 5.45 10.09
CA LEU A 230 16.28 5.53 8.64
C LEU A 230 17.42 4.63 8.14
N PHE A 231 18.48 4.46 8.95
CA PHE A 231 19.51 3.43 8.69
C PHE A 231 18.89 2.03 8.75
N MET A 232 18.10 1.76 9.79
CA MET A 232 17.39 0.49 9.94
C MET A 232 16.41 0.24 8.79
N LEU A 233 15.66 1.27 8.37
CA LEU A 233 14.72 1.18 7.25
C LEU A 233 15.40 0.78 5.95
N GLY A 234 16.66 1.17 5.72
CA GLY A 234 17.42 0.71 4.54
C GLY A 234 17.55 -0.81 4.46
N THR A 235 17.64 -1.47 5.62
CA THR A 235 17.68 -2.93 5.75
C THR A 235 16.27 -3.52 5.67
N LEU A 236 15.31 -2.96 6.41
CA LEU A 236 13.94 -3.47 6.45
C LEU A 236 13.26 -3.34 5.08
N TYR A 237 13.43 -2.21 4.41
CA TYR A 237 12.94 -1.97 3.05
C TYR A 237 13.84 -2.60 1.97
N GLN A 238 14.69 -3.57 2.34
CA GLN A 238 15.35 -4.49 1.43
C GLN A 238 16.23 -3.84 0.35
N LEU A 239 16.85 -2.71 0.66
CA LEU A 239 17.71 -1.99 -0.29
C LEU A 239 19.13 -2.61 -0.31
N ILE A 240 19.24 -3.90 -0.64
CA ILE A 240 20.45 -4.71 -0.40
C ILE A 240 21.70 -4.16 -1.10
N ALA A 241 21.56 -3.73 -2.36
CA ALA A 241 22.65 -3.13 -3.12
C ALA A 241 23.14 -1.83 -2.47
N GLN A 242 22.20 -1.00 -1.99
CA GLN A 242 22.51 0.23 -1.27
C GLN A 242 23.19 -0.06 0.07
N VAL A 243 22.67 -0.97 0.90
CA VAL A 243 23.23 -1.25 2.22
C VAL A 243 24.66 -1.79 2.12
N GLY A 244 24.89 -2.82 1.28
CA GLY A 244 26.23 -3.34 1.04
C GLY A 244 27.15 -2.34 0.32
N GLY A 245 26.61 -1.65 -0.68
CA GLY A 245 27.30 -0.62 -1.46
C GLY A 245 27.78 0.55 -0.63
N LEU A 246 26.99 1.04 0.32
CA LEU A 246 27.39 2.08 1.27
C LEU A 246 28.51 1.58 2.20
N GLY A 247 28.49 0.31 2.61
CA GLY A 247 29.61 -0.31 3.34
C GLY A 247 30.92 -0.31 2.55
N LEU A 248 30.85 -0.59 1.23
CA LEU A 248 31.99 -0.54 0.32
C LEU A 248 32.43 0.90 0.02
N LEU A 249 31.50 1.83 -0.16
CA LEU A 249 31.74 3.26 -0.34
C LEU A 249 32.54 3.83 0.84
N LEU A 250 32.06 3.59 2.06
CA LEU A 250 32.73 4.05 3.28
C LEU A 250 34.13 3.42 3.39
N GLY A 251 34.27 2.15 3.02
CA GLY A 251 35.57 1.47 2.93
C GLY A 251 36.52 2.10 1.90
N ALA A 252 36.03 2.45 0.72
CA ALA A 252 36.80 3.15 -0.32
C ALA A 252 37.28 4.52 0.18
N ILE A 253 36.41 5.29 0.85
CA ILE A 253 36.77 6.58 1.44
C ILE A 253 37.81 6.41 2.55
N VAL A 254 37.70 5.36 3.39
CA VAL A 254 38.71 5.05 4.41
C VAL A 254 40.11 4.87 3.80
N LEU A 255 40.18 4.18 2.67
CA LEU A 255 41.43 3.91 1.93
C LEU A 255 41.95 5.17 1.22
N LEU A 256 41.09 5.90 0.51
CA LEU A 256 41.42 7.14 -0.19
C LEU A 256 41.94 8.24 0.75
N THR A 257 41.41 8.27 1.98
CA THR A 257 41.73 9.31 2.98
C THR A 257 42.69 8.83 4.07
N GLY A 258 43.32 7.67 3.85
CA GLY A 258 44.34 7.09 4.72
C GLY A 258 45.60 7.95 4.85
N ARG A 259 46.44 7.62 5.83
CA ARG A 259 47.80 8.18 5.88
C ARG A 259 48.63 7.49 4.80
N LEU A 260 49.22 8.27 3.90
CA LEU A 260 50.02 7.74 2.80
C LEU A 260 51.51 7.81 3.13
N PRO A 261 52.31 6.81 2.71
CA PRO A 261 53.75 6.84 2.88
C PRO A 261 54.41 7.78 1.86
N ALA A 262 55.50 8.44 2.26
CA ALA A 262 56.24 9.36 1.38
C ALA A 262 56.93 8.65 0.19
N LYS A 263 57.30 7.37 0.34
CA LYS A 263 57.97 6.59 -0.72
C LYS A 263 56.94 5.90 -1.61
N ARG A 264 57.00 6.14 -2.93
CA ARG A 264 56.10 5.52 -3.95
C ARG A 264 56.00 3.99 -3.83
N ARG A 265 57.10 3.26 -3.60
CA ARG A 265 57.08 1.79 -3.44
C ARG A 265 56.20 1.32 -2.27
N ARG A 266 56.05 2.13 -1.23
CA ARG A 266 55.20 1.80 -0.07
C ARG A 266 53.72 2.13 -0.30
N LEU A 267 53.37 2.74 -1.44
CA LEU A 267 52.00 3.04 -1.84
C LEU A 267 51.26 1.80 -2.39
N VAL A 268 52.00 0.81 -2.91
CA VAL A 268 51.44 -0.42 -3.52
C VAL A 268 50.40 -1.12 -2.63
N PRO A 269 50.64 -1.34 -1.31
CA PRO A 269 49.60 -1.86 -0.39
C PRO A 269 48.27 -1.10 -0.39
N HIS A 270 48.33 0.23 -0.52
CA HIS A 270 47.16 1.10 -0.49
C HIS A 270 46.44 1.06 -1.83
N VAL A 271 47.18 1.05 -2.93
CA VAL A 271 46.64 0.85 -4.29
C VAL A 271 45.94 -0.51 -4.38
N ALA A 272 46.56 -1.59 -3.93
CA ALA A 272 45.98 -2.93 -3.96
C ALA A 272 44.67 -3.00 -3.16
N ALA A 273 44.66 -2.53 -1.91
CA ALA A 273 43.46 -2.50 -1.09
C ALA A 273 42.35 -1.63 -1.70
N LEU A 274 42.70 -0.45 -2.24
CA LEU A 274 41.76 0.44 -2.91
C LEU A 274 41.20 -0.17 -4.19
N SER A 275 42.02 -0.88 -4.96
CA SER A 275 41.60 -1.54 -6.20
C SER A 275 40.56 -2.62 -5.91
N ILE A 276 40.80 -3.46 -4.88
CA ILE A 276 39.87 -4.51 -4.46
C ILE A 276 38.53 -3.90 -4.02
N VAL A 277 38.55 -2.93 -3.09
CA VAL A 277 37.32 -2.33 -2.57
C VAL A 277 36.61 -1.48 -3.64
N GLY A 278 37.36 -0.78 -4.48
CA GLY A 278 36.83 0.05 -5.57
C GLY A 278 36.17 -0.80 -6.67
N ALA A 279 36.79 -1.92 -7.06
CA ALA A 279 36.18 -2.85 -8.01
C ALA A 279 34.96 -3.55 -7.40
N GLY A 280 35.04 -3.97 -6.13
CA GLY A 280 33.89 -4.48 -5.40
C GLY A 280 32.73 -3.47 -5.37
N LEU A 281 33.01 -2.19 -5.08
CA LEU A 281 32.01 -1.13 -5.10
C LEU A 281 31.39 -0.94 -6.50
N ALA A 282 32.21 -0.95 -7.55
CA ALA A 282 31.74 -0.79 -8.93
C ALA A 282 30.84 -1.95 -9.40
N VAL A 283 31.07 -3.18 -8.93
CA VAL A 283 30.22 -4.34 -9.24
C VAL A 283 28.95 -4.36 -8.38
N PHE A 284 29.03 -3.86 -7.14
CA PHE A 284 27.95 -3.97 -6.17
C PHE A 284 26.97 -2.80 -6.23
N TYR A 285 27.47 -1.56 -6.29
CA TYR A 285 26.67 -0.34 -6.29
C TYR A 285 27.47 0.85 -6.89
N PRO A 286 27.66 0.89 -8.23
CA PRO A 286 28.49 1.89 -8.89
C PRO A 286 27.95 3.32 -8.78
N GLU A 287 26.66 3.51 -8.58
CA GLU A 287 25.97 4.80 -8.58
C GLU A 287 26.48 5.74 -7.47
N VAL A 288 27.07 5.19 -6.40
CA VAL A 288 27.59 5.96 -5.26
C VAL A 288 29.10 6.22 -5.33
N THR A 289 29.81 5.74 -6.36
CA THR A 289 31.27 5.92 -6.47
C THR A 289 31.68 7.38 -6.56
N ALA A 290 30.82 8.22 -7.14
CA ALA A 290 31.01 9.67 -7.20
C ALA A 290 31.25 10.27 -5.80
N PHE A 291 30.56 9.78 -4.76
CA PHE A 291 30.78 10.27 -3.39
C PHE A 291 32.17 9.90 -2.86
N ALA A 292 32.72 8.73 -3.23
CA ALA A 292 34.08 8.35 -2.85
C ALA A 292 35.10 9.28 -3.48
N VAL A 293 34.94 9.51 -4.79
CA VAL A 293 35.84 10.33 -5.60
C VAL A 293 35.80 11.79 -5.13
N LEU A 294 34.61 12.38 -5.03
CA LEU A 294 34.43 13.77 -4.59
C LEU A 294 34.94 14.00 -3.17
N THR A 295 34.66 13.09 -2.23
CA THR A 295 35.16 13.20 -0.86
C THR A 295 36.69 13.09 -0.82
N GLY A 296 37.27 12.11 -1.53
CA GLY A 296 38.72 11.95 -1.58
C GLY A 296 39.42 13.13 -2.27
N ALA A 297 38.84 13.67 -3.34
CA ALA A 297 39.32 14.87 -4.04
C ALA A 297 39.25 16.11 -3.14
N ALA A 298 38.17 16.32 -2.40
CA ALA A 298 38.05 17.40 -1.43
C ALA A 298 39.14 17.32 -0.33
N VAL A 299 39.42 16.11 0.17
CA VAL A 299 40.51 15.90 1.15
C VAL A 299 41.87 16.20 0.51
N ALA A 300 42.09 15.75 -0.73
CA ALA A 300 43.33 16.04 -1.46
C ALA A 300 43.52 17.55 -1.69
N GLY A 301 42.47 18.27 -2.10
CA GLY A 301 42.49 19.73 -2.27
C GLY A 301 42.81 20.47 -0.97
N LEU A 302 42.22 20.06 0.16
CA LEU A 302 42.54 20.63 1.47
C LEU A 302 43.97 20.32 1.92
N GLU A 303 44.48 19.12 1.63
CA GLU A 303 45.90 18.82 1.87
C GLU A 303 46.81 19.68 1.00
N ALA A 304 46.45 19.90 -0.27
CA ALA A 304 47.19 20.78 -1.17
C ALA A 304 47.25 22.21 -0.65
N LEU A 305 46.09 22.74 -0.23
CA LEU A 305 45.94 24.09 0.31
C LEU A 305 46.77 24.27 1.59
N ARG A 306 46.70 23.30 2.51
CA ARG A 306 47.40 23.37 3.81
C ARG A 306 48.90 23.19 3.70
N GLN A 307 49.35 22.32 2.80
CA GLN A 307 50.77 22.05 2.59
C GLN A 307 51.39 22.98 1.53
N ARG A 308 50.58 23.81 0.86
CA ARG A 308 50.96 24.67 -0.27
C ARG A 308 51.74 23.92 -1.35
N ARG A 309 51.40 22.65 -1.59
CA ARG A 309 52.04 21.78 -2.58
C ARG A 309 51.04 20.80 -3.17
N PHE A 310 51.25 20.37 -4.41
CA PHE A 310 50.40 19.36 -5.02
C PHE A 310 50.52 18.01 -4.28
N PRO A 311 49.42 17.34 -3.91
CA PRO A 311 49.44 16.10 -3.12
C PRO A 311 49.76 14.88 -4.01
N VAL A 312 51.01 14.80 -4.49
CA VAL A 312 51.47 13.78 -5.46
C VAL A 312 51.17 12.36 -5.01
N GLU A 313 51.33 12.03 -3.73
CA GLU A 313 51.09 10.69 -3.19
C GLU A 313 49.62 10.29 -3.30
N ARG A 314 48.72 11.25 -3.05
CA ARG A 314 47.27 11.01 -3.16
C ARG A 314 46.82 10.98 -4.60
N ALA A 315 47.32 11.87 -5.45
CA ALA A 315 47.07 11.81 -6.89
C ALA A 315 47.54 10.47 -7.49
N SER A 316 48.70 9.98 -7.05
CA SER A 316 49.21 8.65 -7.44
C SER A 316 48.28 7.53 -6.95
N LEU A 317 47.76 7.60 -5.72
CA LEU A 317 46.80 6.62 -5.21
C LEU A 317 45.52 6.59 -6.06
N PHE A 318 45.00 7.76 -6.45
CA PHE A 318 43.84 7.87 -7.33
C PHE A 318 44.13 7.22 -8.69
N LEU A 319 45.20 7.63 -9.36
CA LEU A 319 45.55 7.16 -10.69
C LEU A 319 45.75 5.64 -10.71
N TYR A 320 46.65 5.13 -9.87
CA TYR A 320 46.93 3.68 -9.82
C TYR A 320 45.77 2.88 -9.24
N GLY A 321 44.96 3.48 -8.36
CA GLY A 321 43.72 2.88 -7.88
C GLY A 321 42.71 2.70 -9.01
N ILE A 322 42.49 3.71 -9.84
CA ILE A 322 41.61 3.62 -11.03
C ILE A 322 42.12 2.52 -11.98
N VAL A 323 43.42 2.52 -12.30
CA VAL A 323 44.02 1.47 -13.15
C VAL A 323 43.77 0.09 -12.55
N GLY A 324 44.01 -0.10 -11.25
CA GLY A 324 43.77 -1.37 -10.59
C GLY A 324 42.29 -1.77 -10.55
N VAL A 325 41.36 -0.81 -10.39
CA VAL A 325 39.91 -1.06 -10.50
C VAL A 325 39.55 -1.53 -11.90
N VAL A 326 40.02 -0.85 -12.96
CA VAL A 326 39.75 -1.23 -14.35
C VAL A 326 40.28 -2.63 -14.65
N VAL A 327 41.50 -2.95 -14.20
CA VAL A 327 42.09 -4.30 -14.36
C VAL A 327 41.24 -5.37 -13.68
N LEU A 328 40.76 -5.13 -12.46
CA LEU A 328 39.93 -6.08 -11.72
C LEU A 328 38.51 -6.21 -12.27
N LEU A 329 37.93 -5.11 -12.77
CA LEU A 329 36.62 -5.12 -13.41
C LEU A 329 36.64 -5.90 -14.73
N ARG A 330 37.78 -5.93 -15.43
CA ARG A 330 37.92 -6.56 -16.75
C ARG A 330 36.87 -5.96 -17.69
N TYR A 331 36.02 -6.79 -18.30
CA TYR A 331 34.94 -6.34 -19.18
C TYR A 331 33.77 -5.65 -18.44
N ASN A 332 33.64 -5.81 -17.11
CA ASN A 332 32.62 -5.09 -16.34
C ASN A 332 32.89 -3.57 -16.27
N THR A 333 34.05 -3.11 -16.76
CA THR A 333 34.32 -1.69 -16.98
C THR A 333 33.26 -1.06 -17.90
N LEU A 334 32.78 -1.81 -18.90
CA LEU A 334 31.72 -1.36 -19.80
C LEU A 334 30.41 -1.14 -19.05
N ALA A 335 30.01 -2.12 -18.22
CA ALA A 335 28.83 -2.04 -17.36
C ALA A 335 28.91 -0.88 -16.36
N TYR A 336 30.10 -0.64 -15.80
CA TYR A 336 30.35 0.50 -14.93
C TYR A 336 30.15 1.84 -15.65
N ILE A 337 30.77 2.02 -16.82
CA ILE A 337 30.65 3.25 -17.62
C ILE A 337 29.18 3.48 -18.00
N PHE A 338 28.50 2.44 -18.47
CA PHE A 338 27.08 2.49 -18.82
C PHE A 338 26.21 2.96 -17.66
N THR A 339 26.36 2.33 -16.50
CA THR A 339 25.56 2.64 -15.31
C THR A 339 25.76 4.08 -14.86
N VAL A 340 27.02 4.56 -14.83
CA VAL A 340 27.32 5.95 -14.44
C VAL A 340 26.77 6.94 -15.47
N SER A 341 26.89 6.67 -16.77
CA SER A 341 26.35 7.52 -17.84
C SER A 341 24.83 7.62 -17.79
N LEU A 342 24.12 6.49 -17.58
CA LEU A 342 22.68 6.49 -17.38
C LEU A 342 22.28 7.33 -16.16
N GLN A 343 22.95 7.13 -15.03
CA GLN A 343 22.66 7.84 -13.78
C GLN A 343 22.86 9.36 -13.92
N MET A 344 23.86 9.80 -14.70
CA MET A 344 24.06 11.23 -14.97
C MET A 344 22.93 11.84 -15.81
N GLY A 345 22.38 11.11 -16.78
CA GLY A 345 21.32 11.59 -17.68
C GLY A 345 19.90 11.53 -17.09
N SER A 346 19.61 10.55 -16.23
CA SER A 346 18.29 10.37 -15.61
C SER A 346 18.20 10.98 -14.20
N GLY A 347 19.31 10.98 -13.45
CA GLY A 347 19.35 11.35 -12.03
C GLY A 347 19.10 12.82 -11.70
N PHE A 348 18.89 13.70 -12.70
CA PHE A 348 18.53 15.11 -12.51
C PHE A 348 17.19 15.49 -13.15
N ARG A 349 16.43 14.53 -13.69
CA ARG A 349 15.11 14.82 -14.25
C ARG A 349 14.12 15.13 -13.12
N ALA A 350 13.37 16.21 -13.29
CA ALA A 350 12.25 16.54 -12.42
C ALA A 350 11.13 15.51 -12.60
N VAL A 351 10.39 15.25 -11.54
CA VAL A 351 9.16 14.45 -11.57
C VAL A 351 7.97 15.37 -11.35
N ASP A 352 6.84 15.05 -11.98
CA ASP A 352 5.56 15.65 -11.59
C ASP A 352 5.28 15.30 -10.13
N LEU A 353 5.42 16.30 -9.25
CA LEU A 353 5.32 16.12 -7.81
C LEU A 353 3.91 15.73 -7.37
N SER A 354 2.88 16.02 -8.17
CA SER A 354 1.52 15.53 -7.89
C SER A 354 1.46 14.00 -7.93
N LEU A 355 2.32 13.36 -8.71
CA LEU A 355 2.39 11.91 -8.88
C LEU A 355 3.59 11.28 -8.14
N SER A 356 4.25 12.01 -7.24
CA SER A 356 5.45 11.56 -6.51
C SER A 356 5.20 10.27 -5.71
N LEU A 357 6.14 9.31 -5.76
CA LEU A 357 6.11 8.12 -4.88
C LEU A 357 6.88 8.34 -3.58
N PHE A 358 7.85 9.25 -3.59
CA PHE A 358 8.74 9.46 -2.46
C PHE A 358 8.72 10.93 -1.99
N PRO A 359 7.55 11.53 -1.71
CA PRO A 359 7.43 12.95 -1.37
C PRO A 359 8.02 13.30 0.00
N TYR A 360 8.42 12.30 0.79
CA TYR A 360 8.68 12.41 2.22
C TYR A 360 9.72 13.46 2.64
N PHE A 361 10.69 13.76 1.77
CA PHE A 361 11.73 14.76 2.02
C PHE A 361 11.54 16.05 1.20
N MET A 362 10.51 16.07 0.34
CA MET A 362 10.07 17.27 -0.39
C MET A 362 9.21 18.19 0.47
N ILE A 363 8.82 17.76 1.68
CA ILE A 363 7.89 18.46 2.56
C ILE A 363 8.51 18.67 3.95
N PRO A 364 8.02 19.62 4.78
CA PRO A 364 8.67 19.97 6.05
C PRO A 364 8.87 18.82 7.04
N THR A 365 7.96 17.84 7.06
CA THR A 365 8.09 16.63 7.91
C THR A 365 9.33 15.81 7.58
N GLY A 366 9.89 15.96 6.37
CA GLY A 366 11.17 15.38 5.97
C GLY A 366 12.33 15.68 6.93
N LEU A 367 12.31 16.84 7.58
CA LEU A 367 13.31 17.21 8.58
C LEU A 367 13.23 16.33 9.84
N ALA A 368 12.03 16.00 10.29
CA ALA A 368 11.80 15.06 11.39
C ALA A 368 12.13 13.62 10.98
N ASN A 369 11.70 13.23 9.77
CA ASN A 369 11.92 11.91 9.19
C ASN A 369 13.41 11.58 9.03
N LEU A 370 14.25 12.57 8.69
CA LEU A 370 15.68 12.42 8.49
C LEU A 370 16.41 11.87 9.73
N PHE A 371 15.92 12.20 10.91
CA PHE A 371 16.46 11.74 12.20
C PHE A 371 15.58 10.67 12.87
N GLY A 372 14.51 10.24 12.20
CA GLY A 372 13.61 9.20 12.70
C GLY A 372 12.75 9.62 13.90
N LEU A 373 12.53 10.91 14.10
CA LEU A 373 11.62 11.43 15.14
C LEU A 373 10.15 11.14 14.80
N MET A 374 9.86 10.90 13.52
CA MET A 374 8.55 10.54 13.00
C MET A 374 8.72 9.51 11.87
N PRO A 375 7.81 8.53 11.73
CA PRO A 375 7.84 7.60 10.61
C PRO A 375 7.48 8.28 9.29
N LEU A 376 8.03 7.76 8.18
CA LEU A 376 7.58 8.14 6.84
C LEU A 376 6.09 7.86 6.68
N ALA A 377 5.39 8.77 6.00
CA ALA A 377 3.95 8.71 5.74
C ALA A 377 3.03 8.76 6.98
N ILE A 378 3.57 8.92 8.19
CA ILE A 378 2.79 9.07 9.42
C ILE A 378 2.93 10.51 9.93
N GLN A 379 1.83 11.06 10.44
CA GLN A 379 1.80 12.39 11.04
C GLN A 379 1.26 12.28 12.46
N TYR A 380 1.87 13.00 13.39
CA TYR A 380 1.34 13.15 14.74
C TYR A 380 0.36 14.32 14.79
N ALA A 381 -0.54 14.32 15.78
CA ALA A 381 -1.36 15.49 16.04
C ALA A 381 -0.49 16.71 16.41
N GLU A 382 -0.93 17.92 16.06
CA GLU A 382 -0.29 19.14 16.54
C GLU A 382 -0.43 19.26 18.07
N PRO A 383 0.58 19.82 18.78
CA PRO A 383 1.79 20.47 18.29
C PRO A 383 2.98 19.53 18.04
N LEU A 384 2.83 18.21 18.24
CA LEU A 384 3.95 17.25 18.22
C LEU A 384 4.65 17.19 16.86
N THR A 385 3.89 17.26 15.78
CA THR A 385 4.45 17.35 14.42
C THR A 385 5.35 18.57 14.28
N SER A 386 4.87 19.76 14.63
CA SER A 386 5.66 20.99 14.54
C SER A 386 6.92 20.93 15.44
N LEU A 387 6.81 20.39 16.65
CA LEU A 387 7.96 20.18 17.55
C LEU A 387 8.99 19.21 16.96
N ALA A 388 8.55 18.12 16.33
CA ALA A 388 9.44 17.17 15.67
C ALA A 388 10.17 17.79 14.47
N ILE A 389 9.49 18.64 13.68
CA ILE A 389 10.10 19.39 12.58
C ILE A 389 11.20 20.32 13.11
N VAL A 390 10.93 21.07 14.18
CA VAL A 390 11.91 21.98 14.81
C VAL A 390 13.11 21.20 15.36
N ALA A 391 12.87 20.09 16.06
CA ALA A 391 13.93 19.22 16.57
C ALA A 391 14.80 18.65 15.44
N GLY A 392 14.17 18.20 14.34
CA GLY A 392 14.88 17.73 13.14
C GLY A 392 15.71 18.84 12.49
N LEU A 393 15.17 20.05 12.37
CA LEU A 393 15.88 21.21 11.85
C LEU A 393 17.10 21.57 12.72
N ALA A 394 16.93 21.59 14.04
CA ALA A 394 18.01 21.86 15.00
C ALA A 394 19.12 20.81 14.94
N ALA A 395 18.75 19.52 14.82
CA ALA A 395 19.71 18.42 14.65
C ALA A 395 20.47 18.55 13.31
N LEU A 396 19.78 18.88 12.21
CA LEU A 396 20.42 19.12 10.91
C LEU A 396 21.38 20.31 10.97
N GLY A 397 20.94 21.45 11.52
CA GLY A 397 21.78 22.63 11.72
C GLY A 397 23.05 22.32 12.53
N THR A 398 22.91 21.53 13.61
CA THR A 398 24.04 21.08 14.44
C THR A 398 24.99 20.16 13.66
N ALA A 399 24.45 19.22 12.89
CA ALA A 399 25.24 18.32 12.06
C ALA A 399 26.00 19.08 10.95
N LEU A 400 25.36 20.07 10.30
CA LEU A 400 25.99 20.90 9.29
C LEU A 400 27.05 21.82 9.89
N TRP A 401 26.79 22.46 11.03
CA TRP A 401 27.78 23.28 11.72
C TRP A 401 29.05 22.49 12.09
N THR A 402 28.86 21.30 12.68
CA THR A 402 29.97 20.40 12.99
C THR A 402 30.63 19.82 11.73
N GLY A 403 29.84 19.60 10.67
CA GLY A 403 30.28 19.21 9.34
C GLY A 403 31.19 20.24 8.70
N VAL A 404 30.80 21.52 8.65
CA VAL A 404 31.62 22.62 8.13
C VAL A 404 32.93 22.73 8.93
N ARG A 405 32.87 22.77 10.25
CA ARG A 405 34.09 22.83 11.09
C ARG A 405 34.98 21.61 10.92
N GLY A 406 34.40 20.41 10.80
CA GLY A 406 35.15 19.18 10.53
C GLY A 406 35.73 19.15 9.11
N GLY A 407 35.01 19.68 8.13
CA GLY A 407 35.43 19.80 6.74
C GLY A 407 36.64 20.70 6.60
N TRP A 408 36.62 21.88 7.24
CA TRP A 408 37.79 22.76 7.38
C TRP A 408 38.96 22.08 8.06
N GLN A 409 38.70 21.09 8.93
CA GLN A 409 39.73 20.27 9.57
C GLN A 409 40.27 19.14 8.68
N GLY A 410 39.71 18.92 7.49
CA GLY A 410 40.06 17.81 6.59
C GLY A 410 39.51 16.47 7.08
N VAL A 411 38.43 16.46 7.86
CA VAL A 411 37.80 15.22 8.35
C VAL A 411 36.95 14.61 7.22
N PRO A 412 37.27 13.38 6.75
CA PRO A 412 36.59 12.78 5.60
C PRO A 412 35.08 12.67 5.74
N MET A 413 34.60 12.22 6.90
CA MET A 413 33.17 12.03 7.14
C MET A 413 32.39 13.35 7.13
N ALA A 414 33.04 14.45 7.51
CA ALA A 414 32.45 15.77 7.48
C ALA A 414 32.34 16.29 6.03
N LEU A 415 33.36 16.02 5.20
CA LEU A 415 33.33 16.34 3.77
C LEU A 415 32.31 15.51 3.02
N LEU A 416 32.18 14.22 3.35
CA LEU A 416 31.13 13.36 2.80
C LEU A 416 29.73 13.92 3.10
N LEU A 417 29.49 14.34 4.35
CA LEU A 417 28.22 14.98 4.73
C LEU A 417 27.93 16.22 3.87
N LEU A 418 28.92 17.09 3.68
CA LEU A 418 28.74 18.31 2.88
C LEU A 418 28.48 18.00 1.40
N VAL A 419 29.21 17.04 0.81
CA VAL A 419 29.00 16.61 -0.58
C VAL A 419 27.58 16.07 -0.76
N GLN A 420 27.14 15.17 0.12
CA GLN A 420 25.81 14.57 0.04
C GLN A 420 24.71 15.60 0.32
N PHE A 421 24.90 16.51 1.28
CA PHE A 421 23.94 17.57 1.59
C PHE A 421 23.76 18.55 0.43
N LEU A 422 24.85 18.98 -0.21
CA LEU A 422 24.79 19.87 -1.38
C LEU A 422 24.06 19.21 -2.55
N LEU A 423 24.29 17.91 -2.77
CA LEU A 423 23.51 17.16 -3.77
C LEU A 423 22.03 17.04 -3.36
N GLY A 424 21.73 16.78 -2.09
CA GLY A 424 20.35 16.77 -1.59
C GLY A 424 19.63 18.09 -1.83
N LEU A 425 20.29 19.23 -1.58
CA LEU A 425 19.73 20.54 -1.89
C LEU A 425 19.47 20.73 -3.39
N LYS A 426 20.38 20.25 -4.25
CA LYS A 426 20.18 20.26 -5.71
C LYS A 426 18.96 19.42 -6.10
N LEU A 427 18.84 18.20 -5.57
CA LEU A 427 17.75 17.27 -5.87
C LEU A 427 16.39 17.81 -5.42
N MET A 428 16.33 18.41 -4.23
CA MET A 428 15.15 19.10 -3.71
C MET A 428 14.73 20.24 -4.64
N ARG A 429 15.66 21.10 -5.07
CA ARG A 429 15.37 22.20 -6.00
C ARG A 429 14.93 21.74 -7.39
N SER A 430 15.40 20.59 -7.85
CA SER A 430 15.00 20.01 -9.14
C SER A 430 13.72 19.20 -9.08
N GLY A 431 13.06 19.05 -7.93
CA GLY A 431 11.87 18.20 -7.82
C GLY A 431 12.15 16.70 -8.00
N ASN A 432 13.38 16.24 -7.71
CA ASN A 432 13.74 14.83 -7.81
C ASN A 432 13.52 14.13 -6.45
N ASP A 433 12.29 13.66 -6.25
CA ASP A 433 11.80 13.03 -5.03
C ASP A 433 12.55 11.72 -4.69
N PHE A 434 12.72 10.83 -5.67
CA PHE A 434 13.39 9.54 -5.48
C PHE A 434 14.87 9.70 -5.13
N GLY A 435 15.58 10.57 -5.83
CA GLY A 435 16.98 10.88 -5.54
C GLY A 435 17.14 11.49 -4.15
N LEU A 436 16.24 12.39 -3.76
CA LEU A 436 16.25 13.01 -2.43
C LEU A 436 15.95 11.99 -1.31
N TYR A 437 15.03 11.05 -1.55
CA TYR A 437 14.77 9.93 -0.66
C TYR A 437 16.02 9.06 -0.47
N LYS A 438 16.72 8.71 -1.56
CA LYS A 438 17.96 7.92 -1.51
C LYS A 438 19.07 8.66 -0.77
N ILE A 439 19.33 9.93 -1.08
CA ILE A 439 20.43 10.69 -0.45
C ILE A 439 20.22 10.85 1.06
N ALA A 440 18.97 11.02 1.52
CA ALA A 440 18.64 11.08 2.95
C ALA A 440 19.07 9.81 3.70
N MET A 441 18.90 8.63 3.08
CA MET A 441 19.37 7.36 3.61
C MET A 441 20.91 7.23 3.51
N PHE A 442 21.52 7.68 2.41
CA PHE A 442 22.98 7.62 2.21
C PHE A 442 23.74 8.49 3.22
N MET A 443 23.12 9.58 3.68
CA MET A 443 23.72 10.55 4.61
C MET A 443 23.78 10.08 6.07
N GLN A 444 23.05 9.03 6.45
CA GLN A 444 22.92 8.59 7.84
C GLN A 444 24.27 8.33 8.54
N PRO A 445 25.26 7.64 7.93
CA PRO A 445 26.57 7.47 8.56
C PRO A 445 27.32 8.79 8.81
N ALA A 446 27.19 9.75 7.90
CA ALA A 446 27.88 11.04 7.98
C ALA A 446 27.22 11.98 8.99
N LEU A 447 25.88 11.99 9.05
CA LEU A 447 25.08 12.68 10.07
C LEU A 447 25.41 12.15 11.47
N ALA A 448 25.40 10.83 11.67
CA ALA A 448 25.74 10.21 12.95
C ALA A 448 27.14 10.64 13.43
N ALA A 449 28.13 10.71 12.54
CA ALA A 449 29.49 11.09 12.89
C ALA A 449 29.67 12.60 13.16
N ALA A 450 28.85 13.45 12.55
CA ALA A 450 28.81 14.88 12.80
C ALA A 450 28.17 15.16 14.18
N LEU A 451 27.02 14.55 14.45
CA LEU A 451 26.36 14.62 15.76
C LEU A 451 27.22 14.03 16.88
N ALA A 452 27.91 12.91 16.66
CA ALA A 452 28.88 12.36 17.61
C ALA A 452 29.98 13.37 17.97
N ALA A 453 30.40 14.22 17.02
CA ALA A 453 31.36 15.28 17.29
C ALA A 453 30.76 16.43 18.11
N ALA A 454 29.47 16.73 17.92
CA ALA A 454 28.74 17.71 18.74
C ALA A 454 28.60 17.22 20.19
N LEU A 455 28.17 15.96 20.38
CA LEU A 455 27.99 15.36 21.71
C LEU A 455 29.28 15.33 22.53
N LEU A 456 30.43 15.14 21.87
CA LEU A 456 31.73 15.17 22.55
C LEU A 456 32.16 16.57 23.03
N ARG A 457 31.44 17.63 22.65
CA ARG A 457 31.65 18.99 23.17
C ARG A 457 30.76 19.32 24.38
N LEU A 458 29.85 18.43 24.76
CA LEU A 458 29.01 18.64 25.93
C LEU A 458 29.84 18.61 27.22
N PRO A 459 29.44 19.37 28.26
CA PRO A 459 30.02 19.25 29.59
C PRO A 459 29.99 17.80 30.07
N ARG A 460 31.07 17.34 30.69
CA ARG A 460 31.20 15.96 31.20
C ARG A 460 30.91 14.89 30.12
N ALA A 461 31.35 15.11 28.88
CA ALA A 461 31.16 14.25 27.70
C ALA A 461 31.42 12.74 27.91
N ARG A 462 32.20 12.35 28.94
CA ARG A 462 32.37 10.94 29.33
C ARG A 462 31.04 10.26 29.71
N TRP A 463 30.09 11.01 30.25
CA TRP A 463 28.76 10.55 30.69
C TRP A 463 27.64 11.13 29.83
N SER A 464 27.70 12.42 29.52
CA SER A 464 26.63 13.11 28.78
C SER A 464 26.51 12.63 27.33
N ALA A 465 27.61 12.30 26.66
CA ALA A 465 27.54 11.84 25.27
C ALA A 465 26.91 10.44 25.14
N PRO A 466 27.29 9.41 25.92
CA PRO A 466 26.55 8.14 25.93
C PRO A 466 25.09 8.29 26.32
N LEU A 467 24.77 9.10 27.34
CA LEU A 467 23.39 9.35 27.77
C LEU A 467 22.56 9.99 26.65
N ALA A 468 23.15 10.93 25.89
CA ALA A 468 22.50 11.54 24.74
C ALA A 468 22.24 10.53 23.60
N VAL A 469 23.11 9.53 23.39
CA VAL A 469 22.83 8.45 22.44
C VAL A 469 21.65 7.60 22.91
N VAL A 470 21.57 7.29 24.20
CA VAL A 470 20.42 6.56 24.78
C VAL A 470 19.14 7.38 24.63
N ALA A 471 19.18 8.68 24.95
CA ALA A 471 18.03 9.58 24.79
C ALA A 471 17.58 9.68 23.32
N ALA A 472 18.51 9.81 22.37
CA ALA A 472 18.20 9.77 20.95
C ALA A 472 17.55 8.44 20.54
N GLY A 473 18.05 7.32 21.05
CA GLY A 473 17.46 6.00 20.84
C GLY A 473 16.04 5.89 21.38
N LEU A 474 15.75 6.43 22.56
CA LEU A 474 14.40 6.46 23.14
C LEU A 474 13.44 7.33 22.31
N CYS A 475 13.87 8.51 21.85
CA CYS A 475 13.05 9.37 20.98
C CYS A 475 12.78 8.72 19.62
N CYS A 476 13.72 7.92 19.11
CA CYS A 476 13.60 7.23 17.82
C CYS A 476 12.89 5.87 17.92
N ALA A 477 12.73 5.32 19.13
CA ALA A 477 12.18 3.99 19.35
C ALA A 477 10.77 3.81 18.79
N PRO A 478 9.81 4.75 18.92
CA PRO A 478 8.48 4.61 18.32
C PRO A 478 8.54 4.40 16.80
N THR A 479 9.37 5.18 16.11
CA THR A 479 9.57 5.06 14.66
C THR A 479 10.24 3.74 14.27
N ALA A 480 11.27 3.34 15.01
CA ALA A 480 11.95 2.07 14.77
C ALA A 480 11.01 0.85 15.01
N LEU A 481 10.24 0.87 16.09
CA LEU A 481 9.26 -0.17 16.38
C LEU A 481 8.16 -0.19 15.33
N PHE A 482 7.69 0.96 14.85
CA PHE A 482 6.75 1.03 13.73
C PHE A 482 7.30 0.34 12.47
N TYR A 483 8.53 0.65 12.06
CA TYR A 483 9.13 0.01 10.88
C TYR A 483 9.33 -1.50 11.06
N THR A 484 9.86 -1.93 12.21
CA THR A 484 10.06 -3.37 12.45
C THR A 484 8.72 -4.11 12.56
N GLN A 485 7.68 -3.52 13.16
CA GLN A 485 6.34 -4.11 13.20
C GLN A 485 5.72 -4.22 11.81
N ALA A 486 5.80 -3.16 10.99
CA ALA A 486 5.28 -3.18 9.63
C ALA A 486 6.04 -4.18 8.75
N SER A 487 7.35 -4.34 8.96
CA SER A 487 8.17 -5.36 8.29
C SER A 487 7.76 -6.81 8.60
N GLN A 488 6.91 -7.07 9.59
CA GLN A 488 6.38 -8.44 9.77
C GLN A 488 5.35 -8.81 8.70
N GLY A 489 4.81 -7.81 7.98
CA GLY A 489 3.87 -8.00 6.91
C GLY A 489 2.44 -8.34 7.35
N GLU A 490 2.10 -8.14 8.63
CA GLU A 490 0.80 -8.57 9.19
C GLU A 490 -0.30 -7.52 9.10
N LYS A 491 0.07 -6.27 8.82
CA LYS A 491 -0.84 -5.14 8.64
C LYS A 491 -0.86 -4.72 7.17
N SER A 492 -2.03 -4.35 6.68
CA SER A 492 -2.22 -3.82 5.32
C SER A 492 -1.85 -2.34 5.24
N GLY A 493 -1.55 -1.90 4.02
CA GLY A 493 -1.15 -0.52 3.75
C GLY A 493 0.32 -0.21 4.06
N GLY A 494 0.72 0.99 3.71
CA GLY A 494 2.12 1.42 3.73
C GLY A 494 2.94 0.78 2.61
N ILE A 495 4.21 0.52 2.88
CA ILE A 495 5.20 0.01 1.92
C ILE A 495 5.26 -1.54 1.85
N THR A 496 4.27 -2.26 2.41
CA THR A 496 4.27 -3.73 2.57
C THR A 496 3.56 -4.43 1.42
N GLU A 497 4.23 -4.83 0.34
CA GLU A 497 3.62 -5.34 -0.90
C GLU A 497 2.95 -6.73 -0.80
N ALA A 498 3.44 -7.61 0.09
CA ALA A 498 2.97 -9.00 0.22
C ALA A 498 2.49 -9.31 1.66
N LYS A 499 1.25 -8.92 1.96
CA LYS A 499 0.64 -9.13 3.28
C LYS A 499 0.59 -10.62 3.65
N TYR A 500 0.91 -10.92 4.90
CA TYR A 500 0.96 -12.24 5.53
C TYR A 500 1.91 -13.27 4.89
N ALA A 501 2.71 -12.89 3.89
CA ALA A 501 3.63 -13.83 3.24
C ALA A 501 4.64 -14.46 4.22
N SER A 502 5.12 -13.69 5.22
CA SER A 502 6.06 -14.21 6.23
C SER A 502 5.45 -15.24 7.18
N ILE A 503 4.17 -15.11 7.52
CA ILE A 503 3.49 -16.00 8.48
C ILE A 503 2.83 -17.20 7.81
N LEU A 504 2.26 -17.02 6.61
CA LEU A 504 1.62 -18.10 5.86
C LEU A 504 2.62 -18.95 5.08
N GLY A 505 3.80 -18.39 4.79
CA GLY A 505 4.76 -18.98 3.87
C GLY A 505 4.32 -18.82 2.41
N THR A 506 5.29 -18.82 1.51
CA THR A 506 5.07 -18.55 0.07
C THR A 506 5.14 -19.80 -0.79
N ARG A 507 5.23 -21.00 -0.21
CA ARG A 507 5.27 -22.23 -1.00
C ARG A 507 3.87 -22.52 -1.55
N PRO A 508 3.69 -22.57 -2.88
CA PRO A 508 2.41 -22.94 -3.47
C PRO A 508 2.12 -24.43 -3.29
N PRO A 509 0.84 -24.85 -3.35
CA PRO A 509 0.47 -26.26 -3.40
C PRO A 509 1.17 -26.99 -4.54
N ALA A 510 1.53 -28.27 -4.32
CA ALA A 510 2.14 -29.10 -5.35
C ALA A 510 1.16 -29.30 -6.51
N SER A 511 1.66 -29.17 -7.75
CA SER A 511 0.89 -29.41 -8.97
C SER A 511 1.36 -30.69 -9.66
N PRO A 512 0.48 -31.49 -10.26
CA PRO A 512 0.87 -32.70 -11.00
C PRO A 512 1.88 -32.38 -12.12
N PRO A 513 2.83 -33.28 -12.43
CA PRO A 513 3.73 -33.12 -13.56
C PRO A 513 2.95 -32.88 -14.87
N GLY A 514 3.45 -31.99 -15.72
CA GLY A 514 2.78 -31.64 -16.99
C GLY A 514 1.60 -30.68 -16.85
N THR A 515 1.27 -30.23 -15.65
CA THR A 515 0.24 -29.18 -15.44
C THR A 515 0.77 -27.83 -15.91
N ARG A 516 -0.06 -27.07 -16.63
CA ARG A 516 0.17 -25.66 -16.91
C ARG A 516 -0.64 -24.82 -15.90
N LEU A 517 0.05 -23.93 -15.20
CA LEU A 517 -0.56 -23.04 -14.22
C LEU A 517 -0.89 -21.70 -14.85
N LEU A 518 -2.18 -21.37 -14.93
CA LEU A 518 -2.68 -20.06 -15.32
C LEU A 518 -2.90 -19.24 -14.05
N THR A 519 -2.38 -18.02 -13.98
CA THR A 519 -2.49 -17.21 -12.76
C THR A 519 -3.24 -15.91 -12.99
N ASP A 520 -4.14 -15.63 -12.04
CA ASP A 520 -4.92 -14.39 -11.95
C ASP A 520 -4.28 -13.35 -11.01
N ILE A 521 -3.13 -13.70 -10.41
CA ILE A 521 -2.45 -12.87 -9.41
C ILE A 521 -2.10 -11.53 -10.05
N ASN A 522 -2.80 -10.49 -9.59
CA ASN A 522 -2.65 -9.13 -10.09
C ASN A 522 -1.66 -8.28 -9.27
N ASN A 523 -1.18 -8.79 -8.13
CA ASN A 523 -0.12 -8.21 -7.32
C ASN A 523 1.24 -8.60 -7.93
N LEU A 524 2.01 -7.60 -8.39
CA LEU A 524 3.29 -7.79 -9.05
C LEU A 524 4.28 -8.62 -8.22
N VAL A 525 4.42 -8.28 -6.95
CA VAL A 525 5.40 -8.93 -6.06
C VAL A 525 5.00 -10.38 -5.85
N ALA A 526 3.74 -10.64 -5.52
CA ALA A 526 3.25 -12.00 -5.32
C ALA A 526 3.34 -12.84 -6.61
N ALA A 527 3.08 -12.24 -7.77
CA ALA A 527 3.27 -12.87 -9.08
C ALA A 527 4.73 -13.32 -9.28
N LYS A 528 5.70 -12.45 -8.94
CA LYS A 528 7.13 -12.79 -9.04
C LYS A 528 7.59 -13.79 -7.97
N VAL A 529 7.01 -13.76 -6.77
CA VAL A 529 7.22 -14.81 -5.75
C VAL A 529 6.77 -16.17 -6.28
N ALA A 530 5.59 -16.24 -6.91
CA ALA A 530 5.09 -17.46 -7.54
C ALA A 530 6.06 -17.98 -8.62
N ALA A 531 6.57 -17.10 -9.50
CA ALA A 531 7.58 -17.47 -10.49
C ALA A 531 8.84 -18.09 -9.88
N LEU A 532 9.32 -17.54 -8.76
CA LEU A 532 10.51 -18.05 -8.09
C LEU A 532 10.25 -19.41 -7.44
N GLU A 533 9.07 -19.58 -6.84
CA GLU A 533 8.68 -20.81 -6.15
C GLU A 533 8.34 -21.96 -7.10
N LEU A 534 7.85 -21.64 -8.30
CA LEU A 534 7.41 -22.59 -9.33
C LEU A 534 8.38 -22.73 -10.50
N ARG A 535 9.66 -22.33 -10.33
CA ARG A 535 10.70 -22.56 -11.34
C ARG A 535 10.70 -24.03 -11.79
N GLY A 536 10.71 -24.23 -13.10
CA GLY A 536 10.54 -25.53 -13.77
C GLY A 536 9.09 -25.89 -14.13
N THR A 537 8.10 -25.14 -13.67
CA THR A 537 6.67 -25.35 -13.97
C THR A 537 6.22 -24.35 -15.03
N ASP A 538 5.33 -24.77 -15.94
CA ASP A 538 4.79 -23.89 -16.98
C ASP A 538 3.78 -22.90 -16.38
N LEU A 539 4.24 -21.71 -16.02
CA LEU A 539 3.44 -20.65 -15.37
C LEU A 539 3.10 -19.53 -16.36
N ARG A 540 1.81 -19.19 -16.51
CA ARG A 540 1.31 -18.16 -17.44
C ARG A 540 0.50 -17.10 -16.71
N TYR A 541 0.87 -15.84 -16.88
CA TYR A 541 0.15 -14.71 -16.29
C TYR A 541 -0.96 -14.24 -17.21
N LEU A 542 -2.20 -14.34 -16.73
CA LEU A 542 -3.38 -13.87 -17.46
C LEU A 542 -3.51 -12.35 -17.39
N SER A 543 -3.07 -11.76 -16.28
CA SER A 543 -3.29 -10.34 -15.96
C SER A 543 -2.44 -9.38 -16.81
N ARG A 544 -1.13 -9.65 -16.93
CA ARG A 544 -0.15 -8.94 -17.77
C ARG A 544 1.17 -9.69 -17.86
N ASP A 545 2.04 -9.24 -18.77
CA ASP A 545 3.46 -9.57 -18.72
C ASP A 545 4.15 -8.72 -17.62
N TYR A 546 4.66 -9.40 -16.59
CA TYR A 546 5.35 -8.79 -15.45
C TYR A 546 6.86 -8.60 -15.66
N TYR A 547 7.41 -9.09 -16.77
CA TYR A 547 8.87 -9.21 -16.98
C TYR A 547 9.36 -8.42 -18.19
N GLN A 548 8.47 -7.92 -19.05
CA GLN A 548 8.82 -7.07 -20.19
C GLN A 548 9.70 -5.86 -19.78
N GLN A 549 9.47 -5.29 -18.60
CA GLN A 549 10.22 -4.12 -18.12
C GLN A 549 11.60 -4.45 -17.51
N ILE A 550 11.97 -5.73 -17.43
CA ILE A 550 13.27 -6.19 -16.90
C ILE A 550 14.31 -6.33 -18.04
N ALA A 551 13.88 -6.17 -19.29
CA ALA A 551 14.73 -6.25 -20.47
C ALA A 551 14.87 -4.94 -21.30
N PRO A 552 14.93 -3.72 -20.71
CA PRO A 552 15.25 -2.53 -21.50
C PRO A 552 16.73 -2.61 -21.90
N ILE A 553 16.95 -2.86 -23.18
CA ILE A 553 18.26 -2.96 -23.78
C ILE A 553 18.57 -1.59 -24.40
N GLU A 554 19.33 -0.77 -23.68
CA GLU A 554 19.73 0.57 -24.10
C GLU A 554 21.25 0.69 -24.31
N PHE A 555 21.95 -0.43 -24.53
CA PHE A 555 23.41 -0.45 -24.66
C PHE A 555 23.90 0.48 -25.79
N GLU A 556 23.06 0.81 -26.78
CA GLU A 556 23.38 1.71 -27.89
C GLU A 556 23.80 3.11 -27.44
N LYS A 557 23.41 3.52 -26.23
CA LYS A 557 23.87 4.78 -25.63
C LYS A 557 25.39 4.84 -25.45
N LEU A 558 26.09 3.70 -25.48
CA LEU A 558 27.55 3.63 -25.46
C LEU A 558 28.19 3.84 -26.84
N GLY A 559 27.42 3.76 -27.92
CA GLY A 559 27.92 3.78 -29.29
C GLY A 559 28.67 2.51 -29.69
N ASP A 560 28.75 2.25 -30.99
CA ASP A 560 29.22 0.98 -31.56
C ASP A 560 30.64 0.60 -31.12
N THR A 561 31.54 1.59 -31.03
CA THR A 561 32.94 1.37 -30.64
C THR A 561 33.06 0.76 -29.25
N LEU A 562 32.38 1.32 -28.24
CA LEU A 562 32.47 0.80 -26.87
C LEU A 562 31.79 -0.55 -26.73
N ILE A 563 30.63 -0.73 -27.38
CA ILE A 563 29.87 -1.99 -27.32
C ILE A 563 30.64 -3.13 -27.98
N SER A 564 31.44 -2.86 -29.02
CA SER A 564 32.27 -3.88 -29.69
C SER A 564 33.28 -4.58 -28.76
N PHE A 565 33.63 -3.95 -27.62
CA PHE A 565 34.49 -4.56 -26.59
C PHE A 565 33.73 -5.52 -25.65
N HIS A 566 32.41 -5.68 -25.81
CA HIS A 566 31.64 -6.65 -25.03
C HIS A 566 32.04 -8.07 -25.42
N PRO A 567 32.42 -8.95 -24.46
CA PRO A 567 32.98 -10.27 -24.76
C PRO A 567 31.98 -11.23 -25.43
N GLN A 568 30.68 -10.94 -25.35
CA GLN A 568 29.61 -11.68 -26.02
C GLN A 568 28.81 -10.77 -26.96
N PHE A 569 29.50 -9.98 -27.79
CA PHE A 569 28.88 -9.02 -28.72
C PHE A 569 27.82 -9.65 -29.63
N ALA A 570 28.06 -10.86 -30.14
CA ALA A 570 27.10 -11.55 -31.03
C ALA A 570 25.78 -11.90 -30.33
N ASP A 571 25.82 -12.32 -29.06
CA ASP A 571 24.60 -12.58 -28.28
C ASP A 571 23.86 -11.29 -27.98
N LEU A 572 24.61 -10.23 -27.64
CA LEU A 572 24.09 -8.89 -27.40
C LEU A 572 23.31 -8.36 -28.62
N MET A 573 23.81 -8.54 -29.85
CA MET A 573 23.14 -8.10 -31.08
C MET A 573 21.86 -8.88 -31.41
N ARG A 574 21.72 -10.14 -30.98
CA ARG A 574 20.51 -10.95 -31.25
C ARG A 574 19.39 -10.76 -30.22
N THR A 575 19.67 -10.05 -29.14
CA THR A 575 18.78 -9.92 -27.98
C THR A 575 17.38 -9.38 -28.34
N ARG A 576 17.28 -8.34 -29.17
CA ARG A 576 15.98 -7.78 -29.59
C ARG A 576 15.14 -8.78 -30.38
N ALA A 577 15.76 -9.44 -31.35
CA ALA A 577 15.10 -10.47 -32.16
C ALA A 577 14.62 -11.66 -31.30
N MET A 578 15.34 -12.00 -30.23
CA MET A 578 14.89 -13.01 -29.26
C MET A 578 13.63 -12.59 -28.51
N LEU A 579 13.56 -11.34 -28.03
CA LEU A 579 12.39 -10.82 -27.33
C LEU A 579 11.18 -10.67 -28.26
N GLU A 580 11.40 -10.19 -29.49
CA GLU A 580 10.36 -10.10 -30.52
C GLU A 580 9.79 -11.48 -30.85
N LYS A 581 10.66 -12.46 -31.14
CA LYS A 581 10.25 -13.85 -31.36
C LYS A 581 9.50 -14.43 -30.16
N ARG A 582 9.91 -14.10 -28.94
CA ARG A 582 9.20 -14.53 -27.71
C ARG A 582 7.81 -13.92 -27.66
N ASP A 583 7.69 -12.62 -27.90
CA ASP A 583 6.43 -11.89 -27.88
C ASP A 583 5.44 -12.46 -28.91
N ASP A 584 5.90 -12.70 -30.14
CA ASP A 584 5.11 -13.30 -31.23
C ASP A 584 4.58 -14.69 -30.86
N LEU A 585 5.38 -15.47 -30.14
CA LEU A 585 5.03 -16.83 -29.74
C LEU A 585 4.10 -16.88 -28.52
N THR A 586 4.24 -15.95 -27.59
CA THR A 586 3.67 -16.09 -26.24
C THR A 586 2.61 -15.06 -25.88
N VAL A 587 2.43 -14.01 -26.68
CA VAL A 587 1.50 -12.92 -26.38
C VAL A 587 0.63 -12.58 -27.59
N ARG A 588 -0.61 -12.16 -27.35
CA ARG A 588 -1.53 -11.60 -28.33
C ARG A 588 -1.98 -10.22 -27.88
N THR A 589 -2.14 -9.31 -28.84
CA THR A 589 -2.68 -7.96 -28.60
C THR A 589 -4.12 -7.92 -29.08
N HIS A 590 -5.03 -7.47 -28.22
CA HIS A 590 -6.45 -7.37 -28.50
C HIS A 590 -6.96 -5.96 -28.27
N ALA A 591 -8.11 -5.66 -28.86
CA ALA A 591 -8.88 -4.44 -28.60
C ALA A 591 -10.34 -4.79 -28.27
N ALA A 592 -10.84 -4.17 -27.19
CA ALA A 592 -12.24 -4.24 -26.77
C ALA A 592 -12.54 -3.03 -25.86
N PHE A 593 -13.80 -2.56 -25.82
CA PHE A 593 -14.25 -1.48 -24.92
C PHE A 593 -13.40 -0.20 -25.00
N ASP A 594 -13.02 0.20 -26.22
CA ASP A 594 -12.18 1.37 -26.50
C ASP A 594 -10.82 1.36 -25.79
N THR A 595 -10.25 0.16 -25.56
CA THR A 595 -8.90 0.00 -25.03
C THR A 595 -8.17 -1.15 -25.73
N SER A 596 -6.84 -1.12 -25.68
CA SER A 596 -5.97 -2.20 -26.11
C SER A 596 -5.34 -2.89 -24.90
N PHE A 597 -5.15 -4.21 -25.00
CA PHE A 597 -4.53 -5.01 -23.96
C PHE A 597 -3.77 -6.20 -24.54
N ARG A 598 -2.85 -6.75 -23.74
CA ARG A 598 -2.05 -7.92 -24.09
C ARG A 598 -2.49 -9.11 -23.26
N ALA A 599 -2.65 -10.27 -23.87
CA ALA A 599 -3.03 -11.52 -23.22
C ALA A 599 -2.05 -12.65 -23.62
N PRO A 600 -1.82 -13.65 -22.75
CA PRO A 600 -0.95 -14.78 -23.09
C PRO A 600 -1.56 -15.65 -24.20
N ALA A 601 -0.72 -16.06 -25.15
CA ALA A 601 -1.07 -17.01 -26.21
C ALA A 601 -1.03 -18.44 -25.66
N LEU A 602 -2.19 -18.96 -25.23
CA LEU A 602 -2.27 -20.29 -24.60
C LEU A 602 -2.03 -21.45 -25.58
N GLY A 603 -2.07 -21.23 -26.89
CA GLY A 603 -1.78 -22.26 -27.90
C GLY A 603 -0.29 -22.64 -28.04
N PHE A 604 0.64 -21.93 -27.38
CA PHE A 604 2.09 -22.13 -27.55
C PHE A 604 2.66 -23.37 -26.82
N ALA A 605 1.96 -23.90 -25.83
CA ALA A 605 2.41 -25.10 -25.11
C ALA A 605 2.00 -26.39 -25.84
N PRO A 606 2.70 -27.53 -25.62
CA PRO A 606 2.27 -28.83 -26.16
C PRO A 606 0.81 -29.10 -25.79
N GLY A 607 -0.02 -29.52 -26.75
CA GLY A 607 -1.46 -29.73 -26.59
C GLY A 607 -1.89 -30.86 -25.64
N SER A 608 -0.96 -31.37 -24.82
CA SER A 608 -1.16 -32.49 -23.87
C SER A 608 -1.19 -32.07 -22.40
N LYS A 609 -1.16 -30.77 -22.08
CA LYS A 609 -1.10 -30.28 -20.69
C LYS A 609 -2.51 -30.00 -20.13
N THR A 610 -2.73 -30.38 -18.87
CA THR A 610 -3.94 -30.01 -18.11
C THR A 610 -3.75 -28.63 -17.48
N ASP A 611 -4.74 -27.75 -17.62
CA ASP A 611 -4.72 -26.42 -17.02
C ASP A 611 -5.23 -26.45 -15.57
N ALA A 612 -4.53 -25.75 -14.69
CA ALA A 612 -4.99 -25.43 -13.34
C ALA A 612 -4.69 -23.95 -13.04
N TYR A 613 -5.37 -23.38 -12.05
CA TYR A 613 -5.27 -21.96 -11.75
C TYR A 613 -4.52 -21.71 -10.46
N LEU A 614 -3.55 -20.80 -10.47
CA LEU A 614 -2.85 -20.34 -9.28
C LEU A 614 -3.34 -18.94 -8.90
N THR A 615 -3.94 -18.82 -7.71
CA THR A 615 -4.47 -17.56 -7.16
C THR A 615 -3.88 -17.27 -5.78
N LEU A 616 -4.01 -16.01 -5.34
CA LEU A 616 -3.91 -15.68 -3.93
C LEU A 616 -5.15 -16.16 -3.16
N ASP A 617 -5.05 -16.25 -1.84
CA ASP A 617 -6.25 -16.31 -1.00
C ASP A 617 -7.15 -15.09 -1.29
N PRO A 618 -8.47 -15.26 -1.50
CA PRO A 618 -9.35 -14.16 -1.88
C PRO A 618 -9.31 -12.97 -0.90
N SER A 619 -9.03 -13.21 0.39
CA SER A 619 -8.89 -12.13 1.37
C SER A 619 -7.70 -11.19 1.09
N LEU A 620 -6.71 -11.64 0.31
CA LEU A 620 -5.52 -10.88 -0.09
C LEU A 620 -5.68 -10.09 -1.42
N GLY A 621 -6.87 -10.12 -2.04
CA GLY A 621 -7.16 -9.42 -3.29
C GLY A 621 -8.41 -8.55 -3.26
N LEU A 622 -8.84 -8.02 -4.41
CA LEU A 622 -10.14 -7.35 -4.56
C LEU A 622 -11.22 -8.31 -5.12
N PHE A 623 -10.81 -9.29 -5.92
CA PHE A 623 -11.71 -10.09 -6.73
C PHE A 623 -12.07 -11.43 -6.09
N ASN A 624 -13.21 -12.00 -6.50
CA ASN A 624 -13.63 -13.38 -6.24
C ASN A 624 -13.78 -13.74 -4.74
N LYS A 625 -14.17 -12.78 -3.89
CA LYS A 625 -14.35 -13.04 -2.45
C LYS A 625 -15.70 -13.65 -2.11
N TYR A 626 -16.67 -13.65 -3.04
CA TYR A 626 -18.03 -14.09 -2.75
C TYR A 626 -18.13 -15.53 -2.21
N LYS A 627 -17.24 -16.43 -2.62
CA LYS A 627 -17.22 -17.83 -2.15
C LYS A 627 -16.38 -18.06 -0.90
N ALA A 628 -15.59 -17.07 -0.45
CA ALA A 628 -14.72 -17.20 0.72
C ALA A 628 -15.49 -16.99 2.03
N GLU A 629 -15.04 -17.53 3.16
CA GLU A 629 -15.62 -17.22 4.47
C GLU A 629 -15.36 -15.75 4.85
N LEU A 630 -16.36 -15.05 5.40
CA LEU A 630 -16.24 -13.64 5.77
C LEU A 630 -15.47 -13.46 7.08
N GLY A 631 -14.65 -12.42 7.15
CA GLY A 631 -13.93 -12.02 8.38
C GLY A 631 -12.89 -13.03 8.87
N THR A 632 -12.66 -14.12 8.13
CA THR A 632 -11.61 -15.08 8.44
C THR A 632 -10.28 -14.59 7.89
N ARG A 633 -9.22 -14.77 8.68
CA ARG A 633 -7.85 -14.51 8.20
C ARG A 633 -7.52 -15.46 7.04
N PRO A 634 -6.66 -15.04 6.09
CA PRO A 634 -6.19 -15.93 5.03
C PRO A 634 -5.59 -17.19 5.62
N LYS A 635 -5.96 -18.35 5.04
CA LYS A 635 -5.47 -19.67 5.50
C LYS A 635 -4.17 -20.08 4.81
N SER A 636 -3.90 -19.52 3.62
CA SER A 636 -2.74 -19.82 2.79
C SER A 636 -2.35 -18.58 1.98
N PHE A 637 -1.10 -18.45 1.56
CA PHE A 637 -0.71 -17.34 0.66
C PHE A 637 -1.15 -17.62 -0.79
N PHE A 638 -0.78 -18.79 -1.32
CA PHE A 638 -1.20 -19.27 -2.64
C PHE A 638 -2.21 -20.41 -2.53
N ARG A 639 -3.12 -20.48 -3.50
CA ARG A 639 -4.10 -21.55 -3.67
C ARG A 639 -4.11 -22.01 -5.13
N THR A 640 -4.39 -23.28 -5.34
CA THR A 640 -4.63 -23.86 -6.67
C THR A 640 -6.11 -24.17 -6.83
N LEU A 641 -6.70 -23.79 -7.96
CA LEU A 641 -8.07 -24.11 -8.33
C LEU A 641 -8.07 -25.04 -9.56
N THR A 642 -8.99 -25.99 -9.56
CA THR A 642 -9.37 -26.75 -10.75
C THR A 642 -10.19 -25.89 -11.71
N ALA A 643 -10.35 -26.33 -12.96
CA ALA A 643 -11.20 -25.64 -13.92
C ALA A 643 -12.64 -25.46 -13.44
N ALA A 644 -13.22 -26.47 -12.77
CA ALA A 644 -14.57 -26.38 -12.23
C ALA A 644 -14.70 -25.34 -11.10
N GLU A 645 -13.67 -25.21 -10.25
CA GLU A 645 -13.63 -24.19 -9.20
C GLU A 645 -13.43 -22.77 -9.76
N ALA A 646 -12.76 -22.65 -10.91
CA ALA A 646 -12.56 -21.39 -11.64
C ALA A 646 -13.80 -20.95 -12.44
N LYS A 647 -14.99 -21.52 -12.19
CA LYS A 647 -16.26 -21.11 -12.80
C LYS A 647 -16.63 -19.67 -12.43
N ASN A 648 -16.91 -18.84 -13.45
CA ASN A 648 -17.19 -17.40 -13.35
C ASN A 648 -16.08 -16.66 -12.56
N HIS A 649 -14.82 -17.03 -12.75
CA HIS A 649 -13.72 -16.46 -11.98
C HIS A 649 -13.13 -15.23 -12.68
N LEU A 650 -13.08 -14.10 -11.98
CA LEU A 650 -12.64 -12.82 -12.54
C LEU A 650 -11.12 -12.68 -12.47
N VAL A 651 -10.54 -12.23 -13.57
CA VAL A 651 -9.11 -11.91 -13.69
C VAL A 651 -8.96 -10.48 -14.17
N PHE A 652 -8.30 -9.64 -13.38
CA PHE A 652 -8.01 -8.27 -13.80
C PHE A 652 -6.99 -8.23 -14.93
N ILE A 653 -7.22 -7.41 -15.96
CA ILE A 653 -6.35 -7.27 -17.12
C ILE A 653 -5.77 -5.87 -17.21
N HIS A 654 -4.45 -5.77 -17.40
CA HIS A 654 -3.76 -4.51 -17.66
C HIS A 654 -4.08 -3.97 -19.06
N THR A 655 -4.53 -2.71 -19.16
CA THR A 655 -4.94 -2.10 -20.44
C THR A 655 -4.48 -0.65 -20.57
N GLY A 656 -4.53 -0.09 -21.78
CA GLY A 656 -4.23 1.32 -22.03
C GLY A 656 -5.11 2.34 -21.25
N ARG A 657 -6.26 1.91 -20.73
CA ARG A 657 -7.20 2.74 -19.93
C ARG A 657 -7.26 2.38 -18.44
N GLY A 658 -6.74 1.22 -18.06
CA GLY A 658 -6.85 0.66 -16.70
C GLY A 658 -5.61 -0.14 -16.35
N ASN A 659 -4.73 0.45 -15.55
CA ASN A 659 -3.40 -0.08 -15.23
C ASN A 659 -3.33 -0.71 -13.84
N HIS A 660 -2.34 -1.57 -13.61
CA HIS A 660 -1.93 -1.90 -12.24
C HIS A 660 -1.19 -0.71 -11.65
N TYR A 661 -1.32 -0.49 -10.34
CA TYR A 661 -0.62 0.60 -9.63
C TYR A 661 0.91 0.56 -9.79
N TYR A 662 1.48 -0.64 -9.91
CA TYR A 662 2.91 -0.82 -10.09
C TYR A 662 3.28 -0.82 -11.59
N LEU A 663 4.23 0.05 -11.96
CA LEU A 663 4.79 0.18 -13.31
C LEU A 663 3.79 0.50 -14.44
N GLY A 664 2.59 1.00 -14.09
CA GLY A 664 1.60 1.52 -15.04
C GLY A 664 1.62 3.05 -15.12
N ASP A 665 0.90 3.62 -16.09
CA ASP A 665 0.63 5.07 -16.12
C ASP A 665 -0.24 5.45 -14.91
N ARG A 666 0.35 6.25 -14.01
CA ARG A 666 -0.24 6.66 -12.73
C ARG A 666 -1.52 7.48 -12.86
N ASN A 667 -1.78 8.07 -14.02
CA ASN A 667 -3.04 8.76 -14.28
C ASN A 667 -4.19 7.80 -14.61
N ARG A 668 -3.89 6.51 -14.84
CA ARG A 668 -4.84 5.50 -15.33
C ARG A 668 -4.82 4.23 -14.49
N ILE A 669 -4.39 4.30 -13.22
CA ILE A 669 -4.41 3.13 -12.33
C ILE A 669 -5.86 2.69 -12.11
N ALA A 670 -6.13 1.40 -12.25
CA ALA A 670 -7.43 0.79 -12.02
C ALA A 670 -7.55 0.19 -10.62
N ILE A 671 -6.48 -0.45 -10.12
CA ILE A 671 -6.44 -1.08 -8.81
C ILE A 671 -5.13 -0.73 -8.10
N PHE A 672 -5.26 -0.32 -6.83
CA PHE A 672 -4.15 -0.09 -5.91
C PHE A 672 -3.93 -1.28 -4.99
N GLN A 673 -2.91 -1.17 -4.15
CA GLN A 673 -2.63 -2.16 -3.14
C GLN A 673 -3.74 -2.20 -2.06
N GLN A 674 -3.98 -3.39 -1.49
CA GLN A 674 -4.85 -3.53 -0.32
C GLN A 674 -4.34 -2.73 0.89
N GLU A 675 -5.26 -2.06 1.57
CA GLU A 675 -5.05 -1.35 2.83
C GLU A 675 -6.13 -1.70 3.86
N ALA A 676 -5.89 -1.36 5.13
CA ALA A 676 -6.82 -1.67 6.20
C ALA A 676 -8.14 -0.91 5.98
N ASP A 677 -9.28 -1.59 6.12
CA ASP A 677 -10.59 -0.94 6.02
C ASP A 677 -10.81 -0.03 7.24
N PRO A 678 -11.06 1.28 7.06
CA PRO A 678 -11.24 2.21 8.20
C PRO A 678 -12.42 1.85 9.11
N PHE A 679 -13.42 1.14 8.60
CA PHE A 679 -14.63 0.79 9.35
C PHE A 679 -14.57 -0.59 10.02
N THR A 680 -13.58 -1.42 9.70
CA THR A 680 -13.47 -2.76 10.29
C THR A 680 -12.07 -3.33 10.24
N SER A 681 -11.68 -4.05 11.29
CA SER A 681 -10.40 -4.79 11.33
C SER A 681 -10.48 -6.20 10.72
N ARG A 682 -11.65 -6.63 10.27
CA ARG A 682 -11.91 -8.01 9.79
C ARG A 682 -11.63 -8.23 8.30
N GLN A 683 -11.43 -7.17 7.53
CA GLN A 683 -11.12 -7.24 6.10
C GLN A 683 -10.29 -6.03 5.67
N ASP A 684 -9.75 -6.12 4.46
CA ASP A 684 -9.04 -5.05 3.79
C ASP A 684 -9.89 -4.44 2.66
N ILE A 685 -9.48 -3.25 2.22
CA ILE A 685 -10.10 -2.49 1.14
C ILE A 685 -9.06 -2.13 0.08
N THR A 686 -9.50 -1.84 -1.15
CA THR A 686 -8.62 -1.53 -2.28
C THR A 686 -9.04 -0.22 -2.94
N GLY A 687 -8.11 0.73 -3.09
CA GLY A 687 -8.36 1.91 -3.92
C GLY A 687 -8.60 1.52 -5.38
N MET A 688 -9.62 2.08 -6.00
CA MET A 688 -10.01 1.81 -7.38
C MET A 688 -9.93 3.08 -8.22
N GLY A 689 -9.53 2.94 -9.49
CA GLY A 689 -9.66 3.97 -10.50
C GLY A 689 -10.82 3.71 -11.45
N ARG A 690 -10.88 4.50 -12.52
CA ARG A 690 -12.06 4.62 -13.39
C ARG A 690 -12.45 3.33 -14.11
N PHE A 691 -11.49 2.60 -14.67
CA PHE A 691 -11.75 1.57 -15.67
C PHE A 691 -11.08 0.25 -15.30
N LEU A 692 -11.87 -0.83 -15.22
CA LEU A 692 -11.41 -2.18 -14.95
C LEU A 692 -11.79 -3.09 -16.12
N LEU A 693 -10.80 -3.68 -16.81
CA LEU A 693 -11.05 -4.79 -17.73
C LEU A 693 -10.88 -6.10 -16.97
N LEU A 694 -11.86 -6.99 -17.12
CA LEU A 694 -11.91 -8.28 -16.44
C LEU A 694 -12.06 -9.39 -17.49
N ARG A 695 -11.15 -10.35 -17.45
CA ARG A 695 -11.31 -11.64 -18.13
C ARG A 695 -12.08 -12.58 -17.20
N VAL A 696 -12.97 -13.40 -17.75
CA VAL A 696 -13.79 -14.34 -16.99
C VAL A 696 -13.42 -15.76 -17.38
N GLU A 697 -12.89 -16.52 -16.42
CA GLU A 697 -12.60 -17.94 -16.62
C GLU A 697 -13.87 -18.77 -16.43
N GLN A 698 -14.02 -19.77 -17.30
CA GLN A 698 -15.15 -20.71 -17.30
C GLN A 698 -16.51 -19.99 -17.09
N PRO A 699 -16.85 -19.03 -17.96
CA PRO A 699 -18.05 -18.22 -17.80
C PRO A 699 -19.32 -19.03 -18.13
N ASP A 700 -20.40 -18.78 -17.41
CA ASP A 700 -21.73 -19.08 -17.93
C ASP A 700 -22.03 -18.19 -19.15
N ALA A 701 -22.98 -18.61 -20.01
CA ALA A 701 -23.40 -17.80 -21.16
C ALA A 701 -23.90 -16.40 -20.73
N GLU A 702 -24.60 -16.36 -19.60
CA GLU A 702 -25.05 -15.18 -18.90
C GLU A 702 -24.76 -15.34 -17.40
N PHE A 703 -24.27 -14.29 -16.76
CA PHE A 703 -23.98 -14.25 -15.33
C PHE A 703 -24.19 -12.84 -14.77
N TYR A 704 -24.02 -12.65 -13.47
CA TYR A 704 -24.17 -11.38 -12.77
C TYR A 704 -22.83 -10.94 -12.17
N VAL A 705 -22.64 -9.65 -11.97
CA VAL A 705 -21.46 -9.09 -11.31
C VAL A 705 -21.88 -8.38 -10.04
N ARG A 706 -21.33 -8.80 -8.91
CA ARG A 706 -21.43 -8.11 -7.63
C ARG A 706 -20.33 -7.06 -7.52
N ILE A 707 -20.70 -5.84 -7.14
CA ILE A 707 -19.79 -4.73 -6.86
C ILE A 707 -20.08 -4.24 -5.43
N ALA A 708 -19.16 -4.51 -4.51
CA ALA A 708 -19.18 -3.99 -3.16
C ALA A 708 -18.06 -2.94 -3.01
N ALA A 709 -18.44 -1.68 -2.89
CA ALA A 709 -17.52 -0.55 -2.92
C ALA A 709 -18.04 0.63 -2.08
N THR A 710 -17.21 1.67 -1.91
CA THR A 710 -17.55 2.84 -1.12
C THR A 710 -16.81 4.10 -1.58
N LYS A 711 -17.50 5.23 -1.48
CA LYS A 711 -16.92 6.57 -1.66
C LYS A 711 -16.97 7.40 -0.38
N THR A 712 -17.31 6.79 0.76
CA THR A 712 -17.52 7.49 2.05
C THR A 712 -16.37 8.40 2.47
N PHE A 713 -15.13 8.00 2.18
CA PHE A 713 -13.93 8.72 2.60
C PHE A 713 -13.18 9.40 1.45
N MET A 714 -13.77 9.49 0.25
CA MET A 714 -13.18 10.21 -0.89
C MET A 714 -13.06 11.73 -0.68
N GLY A 715 -13.72 12.25 0.36
CA GLY A 715 -13.65 13.65 0.78
C GLY A 715 -14.72 14.54 0.15
N GLU A 716 -14.68 15.83 0.49
CA GLU A 716 -15.65 16.85 0.10
C GLU A 716 -15.92 16.85 -1.41
N GLY A 717 -17.20 16.84 -1.80
CA GLY A 717 -17.62 16.85 -3.21
C GLY A 717 -17.38 15.54 -3.99
N HIS A 718 -16.79 14.52 -3.38
CA HIS A 718 -16.38 13.28 -4.05
C HIS A 718 -17.04 12.02 -3.48
N THR A 719 -18.13 12.16 -2.70
CA THR A 719 -18.83 11.00 -2.09
C THR A 719 -19.98 10.45 -2.92
N ALA A 720 -20.42 11.15 -3.98
CA ALA A 720 -21.48 10.73 -4.90
C ALA A 720 -20.95 9.81 -6.00
N TRP A 721 -21.75 8.87 -6.48
CA TRP A 721 -21.39 8.02 -7.62
C TRP A 721 -21.78 8.65 -8.96
N SER A 722 -20.99 8.40 -10.02
CA SER A 722 -21.31 8.90 -11.36
C SER A 722 -22.56 8.20 -11.93
N PRO A 723 -23.57 8.96 -12.41
CA PRO A 723 -24.77 8.39 -13.02
C PRO A 723 -24.48 7.70 -14.37
N GLY A 724 -23.34 8.02 -15.00
CA GLY A 724 -22.90 7.37 -16.24
C GLY A 724 -22.20 6.03 -16.04
N SER A 725 -22.01 5.57 -14.80
CA SER A 725 -21.26 4.35 -14.51
C SER A 725 -21.94 3.10 -15.08
N GLN A 726 -21.14 2.24 -15.73
CA GLN A 726 -21.65 1.14 -16.56
C GLN A 726 -20.81 -0.14 -16.42
N LEU A 727 -21.50 -1.28 -16.55
CA LEU A 727 -20.93 -2.60 -16.80
C LEU A 727 -21.02 -2.89 -18.31
N LEU A 728 -19.89 -3.22 -18.94
CA LEU A 728 -19.76 -3.39 -20.38
C LEU A 728 -19.53 -4.86 -20.71
N GLY A 729 -20.42 -5.44 -21.53
CA GLY A 729 -20.32 -6.77 -22.11
C GLY A 729 -20.71 -6.71 -23.58
N ALA A 730 -21.47 -7.70 -24.07
CA ALA A 730 -22.12 -7.62 -25.37
C ALA A 730 -23.04 -6.39 -25.47
N GLU A 731 -23.65 -6.03 -24.34
CA GLU A 731 -24.42 -4.81 -24.13
C GLU A 731 -23.89 -4.05 -22.92
N ALA A 732 -24.20 -2.75 -22.84
CA ALA A 732 -23.86 -1.92 -21.69
C ALA A 732 -25.03 -1.85 -20.72
N LEU A 733 -24.80 -2.18 -19.45
CA LEU A 733 -25.78 -2.09 -18.38
C LEU A 733 -25.42 -0.95 -17.42
N PRO A 734 -26.35 -0.07 -17.05
CA PRO A 734 -26.09 0.96 -16.04
C PRO A 734 -25.86 0.31 -14.67
N LEU A 735 -24.87 0.80 -13.92
CA LEU A 735 -24.67 0.35 -12.54
C LEU A 735 -25.70 0.95 -11.58
N ALA A 736 -26.17 2.17 -11.89
CA ALA A 736 -27.20 2.91 -11.16
C ALA A 736 -26.97 2.92 -9.64
N PHE A 737 -25.98 3.69 -9.20
CA PHE A 737 -25.67 3.90 -7.79
C PHE A 737 -26.28 5.23 -7.30
N PRO A 738 -27.52 5.24 -6.79
CA PRO A 738 -28.12 6.46 -6.27
C PRO A 738 -27.37 6.95 -5.02
N GLY A 739 -27.39 8.27 -4.82
CA GLY A 739 -26.85 8.91 -3.62
C GLY A 739 -25.32 8.85 -3.46
N ASN A 740 -24.90 8.86 -2.19
CA ASN A 740 -23.50 8.96 -1.78
C ASN A 740 -23.08 7.79 -0.87
N GLY A 741 -21.77 7.54 -0.76
CA GLY A 741 -21.20 6.60 0.20
C GLY A 741 -21.02 5.18 -0.34
N ALA A 742 -21.42 4.19 0.45
CA ALA A 742 -21.21 2.77 0.17
C ALA A 742 -22.29 2.17 -0.74
N VAL A 743 -21.90 1.15 -1.49
CA VAL A 743 -22.76 0.36 -2.38
C VAL A 743 -22.43 -1.13 -2.26
N ASN A 744 -23.45 -1.97 -2.36
CA ASN A 744 -23.34 -3.38 -2.70
C ASN A 744 -24.41 -3.66 -3.75
N ARG A 745 -24.01 -3.87 -5.01
CA ARG A 745 -24.98 -4.05 -6.10
C ARG A 745 -24.66 -5.30 -6.91
N ILE A 746 -25.68 -6.06 -7.28
CA ILE A 746 -25.61 -7.16 -8.22
C ILE A 746 -26.18 -6.68 -9.55
N VAL A 747 -25.39 -6.73 -10.61
CA VAL A 747 -25.74 -6.21 -11.94
C VAL A 747 -25.72 -7.34 -12.96
N GLY A 748 -26.77 -7.47 -13.75
CA GLY A 748 -26.90 -8.51 -14.77
C GLY A 748 -28.36 -8.94 -15.01
N PRO A 749 -28.60 -10.01 -15.78
CA PRO A 749 -27.58 -10.86 -16.39
C PRO A 749 -26.79 -10.11 -17.48
N ILE A 750 -25.53 -10.47 -17.68
CA ILE A 750 -24.67 -9.91 -18.73
C ILE A 750 -24.00 -11.02 -19.53
N ARG A 751 -23.87 -10.79 -20.84
CA ARG A 751 -23.09 -11.64 -21.75
C ARG A 751 -21.70 -11.04 -21.96
N PRO A 752 -20.61 -11.82 -21.82
CA PRO A 752 -19.27 -11.31 -22.06
C PRO A 752 -18.97 -11.17 -23.57
N VAL A 753 -17.93 -10.42 -23.90
CA VAL A 753 -17.37 -10.34 -25.26
C VAL A 753 -16.22 -11.33 -25.38
N TYR A 754 -16.23 -12.17 -26.43
CA TYR A 754 -15.16 -13.13 -26.66
C TYR A 754 -14.04 -12.57 -27.56
N ARG A 755 -12.79 -12.84 -27.18
CA ARG A 755 -11.58 -12.59 -27.99
C ARG A 755 -10.65 -13.77 -27.84
N ASP A 756 -10.28 -14.38 -28.96
CA ASP A 756 -9.37 -15.54 -29.00
C ASP A 756 -9.77 -16.66 -28.02
N GLY A 757 -11.07 -16.97 -27.98
CA GLY A 757 -11.64 -17.99 -27.09
C GLY A 757 -11.80 -17.59 -25.62
N ALA A 758 -11.31 -16.43 -25.18
CA ALA A 758 -11.46 -15.93 -23.81
C ALA A 758 -12.59 -14.89 -23.69
N ALA A 759 -13.30 -14.92 -22.57
CA ALA A 759 -14.42 -14.01 -22.27
C ALA A 759 -13.96 -12.77 -21.50
N TYR A 760 -14.48 -11.60 -21.89
CA TYR A 760 -14.13 -10.32 -21.31
C TYR A 760 -15.36 -9.45 -21.00
N LEU A 761 -15.27 -8.68 -19.92
CA LEU A 761 -16.19 -7.60 -19.56
C LEU A 761 -15.41 -6.43 -18.99
N ALA A 762 -16.01 -5.25 -18.91
CA ALA A 762 -15.38 -4.10 -18.27
C ALA A 762 -16.33 -3.35 -17.33
N ILE A 763 -15.77 -2.68 -16.33
CA ILE A 763 -16.47 -1.71 -15.48
C ILE A 763 -15.89 -0.34 -15.82
N ASP A 764 -16.71 0.60 -16.28
CA ASP A 764 -16.33 2.00 -16.50
C ASP A 764 -17.17 2.87 -15.56
N PHE A 765 -16.55 3.39 -14.49
CA PHE A 765 -17.23 4.29 -13.56
C PHE A 765 -17.55 5.66 -14.19
N LYS A 766 -17.07 5.96 -15.41
CA LYS A 766 -17.28 7.24 -16.12
C LYS A 766 -17.01 8.46 -15.24
N GLU A 767 -15.97 8.38 -14.44
CA GLU A 767 -15.58 9.44 -13.51
C GLU A 767 -14.07 9.68 -13.58
N THR A 768 -13.67 10.94 -13.50
CA THR A 768 -12.25 11.30 -13.44
C THR A 768 -11.70 10.95 -12.07
N ALA A 769 -10.62 10.18 -12.02
CA ALA A 769 -9.96 9.84 -10.77
C ALA A 769 -9.31 11.09 -10.14
N VAL A 770 -9.58 11.32 -8.86
CA VAL A 770 -9.11 12.50 -8.09
C VAL A 770 -8.16 12.08 -6.98
N GLN A 771 -7.29 13.00 -6.56
CA GLN A 771 -6.44 12.78 -5.40
C GLN A 771 -7.24 12.98 -4.11
N PHE A 772 -6.80 12.33 -3.04
CA PHE A 772 -7.36 12.59 -1.73
C PHE A 772 -7.17 14.05 -1.30
N PRO A 773 -8.22 14.70 -0.78
CA PRO A 773 -8.04 16.01 -0.19
C PRO A 773 -7.16 15.90 1.06
N PHE A 774 -6.25 16.87 1.23
CA PHE A 774 -5.40 16.98 2.41
C PHE A 774 -5.27 18.44 2.82
N ARG A 775 -5.11 18.70 4.11
CA ARG A 775 -4.84 20.03 4.66
C ARG A 775 -3.53 19.99 5.45
N ARG A 776 -2.72 21.05 5.34
CA ARG A 776 -1.48 21.20 6.11
C ARG A 776 -1.71 22.16 7.25
N THR A 777 -1.31 21.74 8.44
CA THR A 777 -1.40 22.54 9.67
C THR A 777 -0.01 22.82 10.24
N GLY A 778 0.08 23.82 11.12
CA GLY A 778 1.32 24.13 11.83
C GLY A 778 2.53 24.32 10.90
N LEU A 779 3.69 23.80 11.28
CA LEU A 779 4.92 23.90 10.49
C LEU A 779 4.96 22.96 9.27
N GLN A 780 3.97 22.08 9.08
CA GLN A 780 3.88 21.32 7.83
C GLN A 780 3.56 22.20 6.62
N ALA A 781 2.98 23.39 6.85
CA ALA A 781 2.59 24.33 5.80
C ALA A 781 3.74 25.24 5.31
N LEU A 782 4.98 25.05 5.80
CA LEU A 782 6.11 25.94 5.51
C LEU A 782 6.51 26.01 4.02
N TYR A 783 6.47 24.88 3.30
CA TYR A 783 6.83 24.83 1.89
C TYR A 783 6.25 23.59 1.17
N ASN A 784 6.22 23.66 -0.16
CA ASN A 784 5.76 22.61 -1.07
C ASN A 784 4.38 22.05 -0.68
N ASN A 785 3.41 22.96 -0.47
CA ASN A 785 2.06 22.63 -0.01
C ASN A 785 1.22 21.94 -1.09
N GLU A 786 1.64 22.06 -2.34
CA GLU A 786 1.09 21.39 -3.52
C GLU A 786 1.44 19.90 -3.60
N VAL A 787 2.44 19.43 -2.85
CA VAL A 787 2.83 18.01 -2.83
C VAL A 787 1.85 17.23 -1.94
N PRO A 788 1.13 16.23 -2.48
CA PRO A 788 0.14 15.48 -1.71
C PRO A 788 0.78 14.51 -0.71
N PHE A 789 0.05 14.22 0.38
CA PHE A 789 0.42 13.13 1.29
C PHE A 789 0.14 11.75 0.68
N ASP A 790 -0.88 11.67 -0.17
CA ASP A 790 -1.26 10.49 -0.93
C ASP A 790 -1.37 10.87 -2.41
N SER A 791 -0.47 10.34 -3.24
CA SER A 791 -0.43 10.66 -4.67
C SER A 791 -1.41 9.84 -5.52
N ARG A 792 -2.12 8.88 -4.91
CA ARG A 792 -3.09 8.03 -5.61
C ARG A 792 -4.24 8.87 -6.15
N LYS A 793 -4.65 8.58 -7.39
CA LYS A 793 -5.87 9.12 -8.00
C LYS A 793 -6.93 8.02 -8.03
N LEU A 794 -8.03 8.24 -7.32
CA LEU A 794 -9.08 7.25 -7.09
C LEU A 794 -10.44 7.74 -7.56
N VAL A 795 -11.34 6.81 -7.84
CA VAL A 795 -12.78 7.07 -7.99
C VAL A 795 -13.58 6.51 -6.83
N ALA A 796 -13.10 5.43 -6.20
CA ALA A 796 -13.79 4.75 -5.11
C ALA A 796 -12.85 3.74 -4.43
N TYR A 797 -13.41 3.04 -3.46
CA TYR A 797 -12.78 1.96 -2.72
C TYR A 797 -13.56 0.66 -2.83
N GLY A 798 -12.92 -0.42 -3.27
CA GLY A 798 -13.55 -1.72 -3.45
C GLY A 798 -13.27 -2.67 -2.29
N ARG A 799 -14.31 -3.40 -1.86
CA ARG A 799 -14.21 -4.50 -0.88
C ARG A 799 -14.29 -5.87 -1.55
N ASP A 800 -15.16 -6.02 -2.56
CA ASP A 800 -15.32 -7.25 -3.33
C ASP A 800 -15.89 -6.95 -4.72
N ILE A 801 -15.30 -7.56 -5.75
CA ILE A 801 -15.89 -7.67 -7.09
C ILE A 801 -15.88 -9.16 -7.46
N SER A 802 -17.05 -9.74 -7.66
CA SER A 802 -17.21 -11.18 -7.92
C SER A 802 -18.26 -11.41 -9.01
N ALA A 803 -18.04 -12.39 -9.88
CA ALA A 803 -19.09 -12.87 -10.79
C ALA A 803 -19.89 -14.02 -10.16
N LEU A 804 -21.17 -14.07 -10.48
CA LEU A 804 -22.17 -14.93 -9.87
C LEU A 804 -23.03 -15.58 -10.96
N SER A 805 -23.26 -16.89 -10.85
CA SER A 805 -24.27 -17.59 -11.65
C SER A 805 -25.69 -17.19 -11.23
N ALA A 806 -26.68 -17.43 -12.11
CA ALA A 806 -28.08 -17.20 -11.79
C ALA A 806 -28.54 -18.00 -10.55
N ALA A 807 -28.04 -19.23 -10.38
CA ALA A 807 -28.34 -20.06 -9.21
C ALA A 807 -27.77 -19.47 -7.91
N GLU A 808 -26.55 -18.91 -7.95
CA GLU A 808 -25.96 -18.23 -6.80
C GLU A 808 -26.76 -16.99 -6.41
N VAL A 809 -27.20 -16.19 -7.40
CA VAL A 809 -28.03 -15.00 -7.14
C VAL A 809 -29.39 -15.37 -6.55
N ALA A 810 -30.04 -16.41 -7.08
CA ALA A 810 -31.33 -16.89 -6.57
C ALA A 810 -31.22 -17.43 -5.13
N ALA A 811 -30.08 -18.03 -4.77
CA ALA A 811 -29.82 -18.58 -3.45
C ALA A 811 -29.32 -17.55 -2.42
N LEU A 812 -29.16 -16.27 -2.78
CA LEU A 812 -28.62 -15.26 -1.89
C LEU A 812 -29.51 -15.03 -0.65
N PRO A 813 -28.98 -15.22 0.57
CA PRO A 813 -29.72 -14.87 1.77
C PRO A 813 -29.79 -13.34 1.87
N ARG A 814 -30.98 -12.79 1.67
CA ARG A 814 -31.27 -11.37 1.86
C ARG A 814 -31.68 -11.13 3.32
N PRO A 815 -31.02 -10.22 4.06
CA PRO A 815 -31.44 -9.91 5.41
C PRO A 815 -32.81 -9.24 5.40
N ALA A 816 -33.66 -9.62 6.34
CA ALA A 816 -34.94 -8.95 6.58
C ALA A 816 -34.79 -7.75 7.53
N ARG A 817 -33.62 -7.58 8.17
CA ARG A 817 -33.38 -6.58 9.21
C ARG A 817 -31.94 -6.07 9.16
N LEU A 818 -31.77 -4.76 9.24
CA LEU A 818 -30.49 -4.07 9.44
C LEU A 818 -30.60 -3.16 10.66
N ALA A 819 -29.69 -3.33 11.62
CA ALA A 819 -29.66 -2.55 12.88
C ALA A 819 -28.24 -2.33 13.43
N LYS A 820 -27.23 -3.03 12.92
CA LYS A 820 -25.84 -2.97 13.39
C LYS A 820 -24.94 -2.41 12.29
N PHE A 821 -24.64 -1.12 12.37
CA PHE A 821 -23.75 -0.44 11.44
C PHE A 821 -22.32 -0.39 12.02
N PRO A 822 -21.26 -0.73 11.27
CA PRO A 822 -21.22 -1.01 9.82
C PRO A 822 -21.48 -2.48 9.45
N ASP A 823 -21.57 -3.38 10.42
CA ASP A 823 -21.52 -4.83 10.21
C ASP A 823 -22.56 -5.36 9.21
N ASP A 824 -23.80 -4.92 9.32
CA ASP A 824 -24.91 -5.36 8.46
C ASP A 824 -24.74 -4.88 7.01
N LEU A 825 -24.03 -3.77 6.77
CA LEU A 825 -23.71 -3.28 5.42
C LEU A 825 -22.49 -4.00 4.83
N VAL A 826 -21.46 -4.20 5.66
CA VAL A 826 -20.17 -4.69 5.20
C VAL A 826 -20.19 -6.20 4.96
N PHE A 827 -20.90 -6.97 5.78
CA PHE A 827 -20.83 -8.44 5.77
C PHE A 827 -22.08 -9.13 5.21
N ALA A 828 -23.23 -8.47 5.07
CA ALA A 828 -24.40 -9.08 4.45
C ALA A 828 -24.29 -9.14 2.92
N ARG A 829 -23.72 -10.23 2.38
CA ARG A 829 -23.46 -10.37 0.93
C ARG A 829 -24.69 -10.24 0.04
N GLY A 830 -25.82 -10.77 0.48
CA GLY A 830 -27.09 -10.72 -0.26
C GLY A 830 -27.85 -9.39 -0.12
N LEU A 831 -27.42 -8.48 0.75
CA LEU A 831 -28.02 -7.15 0.84
C LEU A 831 -27.58 -6.31 -0.35
N GLU A 832 -28.50 -5.96 -1.24
CA GLU A 832 -28.23 -4.94 -2.25
C GLU A 832 -28.58 -3.57 -1.68
N PHE A 833 -27.66 -2.61 -1.76
CA PHE A 833 -27.88 -1.25 -1.25
C PHE A 833 -27.02 -0.20 -1.97
N ALA A 834 -27.46 1.04 -1.89
CA ALA A 834 -26.70 2.23 -2.29
C ALA A 834 -27.13 3.45 -1.47
N GLY A 835 -26.28 4.48 -1.41
CA GLY A 835 -26.68 5.78 -0.86
C GLY A 835 -26.65 5.88 0.67
N ILE A 836 -25.79 5.12 1.35
CA ILE A 836 -25.60 5.12 2.81
C ILE A 836 -24.12 5.06 3.16
N TYR A 837 -23.72 5.73 4.24
CA TYR A 837 -22.37 5.64 4.80
C TYR A 837 -22.27 4.52 5.84
N GLU A 838 -21.08 3.92 6.01
CA GLU A 838 -20.89 2.73 6.84
C GLU A 838 -21.27 2.92 8.31
N ASP A 839 -21.24 4.14 8.84
CA ASP A 839 -21.65 4.50 10.20
C ASP A 839 -23.17 4.74 10.36
N GLY A 840 -23.95 4.44 9.32
CA GLY A 840 -25.42 4.50 9.34
C GLY A 840 -26.02 5.83 8.90
N TRP A 841 -25.19 6.82 8.55
CA TRP A 841 -25.69 8.08 7.98
C TRP A 841 -26.28 7.85 6.59
N LEU A 842 -27.50 8.33 6.37
CA LEU A 842 -28.22 8.26 5.11
C LEU A 842 -27.83 9.44 4.24
N SER A 843 -27.47 9.15 2.99
CA SER A 843 -27.30 10.19 1.99
C SER A 843 -28.67 10.75 1.55
N PRO A 844 -28.73 11.82 0.75
CA PRO A 844 -29.99 12.40 0.29
C PRO A 844 -30.91 11.39 -0.42
N GLU A 845 -30.32 10.37 -1.04
CA GLU A 845 -31.03 9.26 -1.67
C GLU A 845 -30.39 7.94 -1.25
N SER A 846 -31.19 6.97 -0.81
CA SER A 846 -30.73 5.65 -0.40
C SER A 846 -31.65 4.57 -0.94
N GLU A 847 -31.10 3.41 -1.25
CA GLU A 847 -31.87 2.24 -1.70
C GLU A 847 -31.40 0.96 -1.02
N TYR A 848 -32.33 0.05 -0.78
CA TYR A 848 -32.12 -1.25 -0.15
C TYR A 848 -32.98 -2.33 -0.82
N VAL A 849 -32.46 -3.54 -0.93
CA VAL A 849 -33.23 -4.73 -1.31
C VAL A 849 -33.12 -5.75 -0.16
N LEU A 850 -34.20 -5.85 0.61
CA LEU A 850 -34.31 -6.72 1.78
C LEU A 850 -34.95 -8.07 1.42
N GLY A 851 -35.02 -8.96 2.41
CA GLY A 851 -35.70 -10.26 2.32
C GLY A 851 -37.17 -10.16 1.88
N ALA A 852 -37.77 -11.33 1.64
CA ALA A 852 -39.15 -11.45 1.22
C ALA A 852 -40.12 -10.83 2.24
N SER A 853 -41.19 -10.21 1.73
CA SER A 853 -42.30 -9.69 2.54
C SER A 853 -43.58 -10.43 2.15
N PRO A 854 -44.38 -10.92 3.11
CA PRO A 854 -45.70 -11.44 2.81
C PRO A 854 -46.64 -10.30 2.38
N ALA A 855 -47.76 -10.67 1.74
CA ALA A 855 -48.86 -9.74 1.51
C ALA A 855 -49.36 -9.23 2.87
N ARG A 856 -49.63 -7.92 2.98
CA ARG A 856 -50.01 -7.23 4.24
C ARG A 856 -48.88 -7.12 5.28
N GLY A 857 -47.63 -7.39 4.89
CA GLY A 857 -46.46 -7.08 5.71
C GLY A 857 -46.23 -5.57 5.85
N VAL A 858 -45.25 -5.20 6.67
CA VAL A 858 -44.84 -3.79 6.83
C VAL A 858 -43.32 -3.67 6.86
N VAL A 859 -42.78 -2.59 6.30
CA VAL A 859 -41.39 -2.18 6.46
C VAL A 859 -41.32 -1.15 7.57
N ARG A 860 -40.60 -1.47 8.64
CA ARG A 860 -40.29 -0.51 9.71
C ARG A 860 -39.00 0.22 9.40
N ILE A 861 -39.01 1.54 9.48
CA ILE A 861 -37.83 2.39 9.28
C ILE A 861 -37.73 3.34 10.48
N ARG A 862 -36.68 3.15 11.28
CA ARG A 862 -36.38 3.98 12.45
C ARG A 862 -35.05 4.69 12.27
N GLY A 863 -35.00 5.95 12.66
CA GLY A 863 -33.81 6.76 12.60
C GLY A 863 -33.99 8.09 13.30
N TYR A 864 -33.07 9.02 13.05
CA TYR A 864 -33.23 10.40 13.49
C TYR A 864 -32.72 11.39 12.43
N VAL A 865 -33.30 12.60 12.44
CA VAL A 865 -32.81 13.74 11.65
C VAL A 865 -32.05 14.67 12.61
N PRO A 866 -30.75 14.96 12.39
CA PRO A 866 -29.96 15.80 13.28
C PRO A 866 -30.39 17.27 13.23
N GLU A 867 -30.19 17.97 14.33
CA GLU A 867 -30.16 19.43 14.33
C GLU A 867 -28.75 19.90 13.96
N LEU A 868 -28.62 20.61 12.83
CA LEU A 868 -27.34 21.10 12.34
C LEU A 868 -27.30 22.64 12.38
N PRO A 869 -26.25 23.26 12.94
CA PRO A 869 -26.14 24.71 13.03
C PRO A 869 -26.22 25.38 11.65
N GLY A 870 -27.18 26.28 11.47
CA GLY A 870 -27.29 27.11 10.26
C GLY A 870 -27.91 26.44 9.02
N GLN A 871 -28.31 25.16 9.08
CA GLN A 871 -28.95 24.46 7.95
C GLN A 871 -30.19 23.67 8.42
N PRO A 872 -31.42 24.12 8.08
CA PRO A 872 -32.63 23.54 8.64
C PRO A 872 -33.07 22.27 7.90
N LEU A 873 -32.41 21.13 8.17
CA LEU A 873 -32.87 19.81 7.71
C LEU A 873 -34.32 19.51 8.15
N GLY A 874 -34.68 19.94 9.36
CA GLY A 874 -35.98 19.65 9.99
C GLY A 874 -37.22 20.28 9.34
N ARG A 875 -37.08 21.00 8.21
CA ARG A 875 -38.20 21.54 7.43
C ARG A 875 -38.56 20.68 6.22
N GLY A 876 -37.77 19.64 5.95
CA GLY A 876 -37.94 18.78 4.78
C GLY A 876 -38.97 17.66 4.93
N THR A 877 -39.09 16.88 3.86
CA THR A 877 -39.86 15.63 3.79
C THR A 877 -38.95 14.47 3.44
N LEU A 878 -39.32 13.28 3.90
CA LEU A 878 -38.73 12.01 3.51
C LEU A 878 -39.77 11.26 2.67
N ALA A 879 -39.44 10.99 1.41
CA ALA A 879 -40.21 10.09 0.57
C ALA A 879 -39.71 8.66 0.75
N ILE A 880 -40.56 7.78 1.28
CA ILE A 880 -40.27 6.36 1.45
C ILE A 880 -40.94 5.60 0.32
N ARG A 881 -40.15 4.97 -0.55
CA ARG A 881 -40.63 4.09 -1.62
C ARG A 881 -40.56 2.64 -1.16
N VAL A 882 -41.65 1.90 -1.24
CA VAL A 882 -41.67 0.45 -1.00
C VAL A 882 -42.38 -0.22 -2.18
N GLY A 883 -41.63 -1.00 -2.95
CA GLY A 883 -42.09 -1.49 -4.26
C GLY A 883 -42.42 -0.32 -5.20
N ASN A 884 -43.68 -0.25 -5.66
CA ASN A 884 -44.17 0.80 -6.56
C ASN A 884 -44.86 1.97 -5.82
N ASN A 885 -45.02 1.88 -4.51
CA ASN A 885 -45.71 2.89 -3.71
C ASN A 885 -44.70 3.86 -3.10
N THR A 886 -45.05 5.15 -3.08
CA THR A 886 -44.25 6.21 -2.44
C THR A 886 -45.07 6.89 -1.36
N PHE A 887 -44.51 6.97 -0.16
CA PHE A 887 -45.12 7.53 1.03
C PHE A 887 -44.33 8.76 1.50
N PRO A 888 -44.83 9.99 1.26
CA PRO A 888 -44.20 11.18 1.79
C PRO A 888 -44.51 11.31 3.29
N VAL A 889 -43.46 11.45 4.10
CA VAL A 889 -43.56 11.64 5.55
C VAL A 889 -42.70 12.84 6.00
N PRO A 890 -43.00 13.48 7.14
CA PRO A 890 -42.17 14.57 7.66
C PRO A 890 -40.75 14.11 8.02
N ALA A 891 -39.75 14.92 7.68
CA ALA A 891 -38.35 14.74 8.09
C ALA A 891 -37.93 15.79 9.13
N ALA A 892 -38.78 16.02 10.14
CA ALA A 892 -38.47 16.96 11.21
C ALA A 892 -37.30 16.49 12.07
N THR A 893 -36.59 17.44 12.67
CA THR A 893 -35.49 17.19 13.62
C THR A 893 -35.95 16.28 14.76
N GLY A 894 -35.15 15.29 15.11
CA GLY A 894 -35.46 14.29 16.15
C GLY A 894 -35.67 12.89 15.59
N ALA A 895 -36.09 11.97 16.46
CA ALA A 895 -36.27 10.56 16.14
C ALA A 895 -37.58 10.30 15.37
N PHE A 896 -37.54 9.39 14.40
CA PHE A 896 -38.71 8.91 13.66
C PHE A 896 -38.76 7.37 13.64
N ASP A 897 -39.96 6.82 13.57
CA ASP A 897 -40.21 5.37 13.48
C ASP A 897 -41.47 5.12 12.63
N TRP A 898 -41.28 4.82 11.35
CA TRP A 898 -42.35 4.67 10.35
C TRP A 898 -42.63 3.20 10.05
N LEU A 899 -43.91 2.82 10.06
CA LEU A 899 -44.40 1.48 9.72
C LEU A 899 -45.11 1.52 8.35
N VAL A 900 -44.36 1.27 7.30
CA VAL A 900 -44.81 1.44 5.91
C VAL A 900 -45.42 0.15 5.36
N PRO A 901 -46.66 0.15 4.83
CA PRO A 901 -47.30 -1.07 4.38
C PRO A 901 -46.68 -1.64 3.10
N VAL A 902 -46.70 -2.98 3.00
CA VAL A 902 -46.39 -3.74 1.78
C VAL A 902 -47.68 -4.37 1.27
N ASP A 903 -48.15 -3.93 0.10
CA ASP A 903 -49.45 -4.37 -0.44
C ASP A 903 -49.39 -5.80 -0.95
N ASP A 904 -48.43 -6.11 -1.81
CA ASP A 904 -48.30 -7.40 -2.47
C ASP A 904 -47.17 -8.24 -1.86
N ALA A 905 -47.35 -9.57 -1.85
CA ALA A 905 -46.26 -10.47 -1.47
C ALA A 905 -45.13 -10.36 -2.50
N VAL A 906 -43.90 -10.12 -2.02
CA VAL A 906 -42.72 -9.95 -2.87
C VAL A 906 -41.58 -10.83 -2.38
N ALA A 907 -40.87 -11.45 -3.33
CA ALA A 907 -39.71 -12.30 -3.02
C ALA A 907 -38.50 -11.50 -2.51
N ALA A 908 -38.43 -10.21 -2.82
CA ALA A 908 -37.44 -9.27 -2.31
C ALA A 908 -38.09 -7.89 -2.14
N THR A 909 -37.82 -7.23 -1.02
CA THR A 909 -38.47 -5.96 -0.66
C THR A 909 -37.57 -4.79 -1.01
N ALA A 910 -37.87 -4.09 -2.11
CA ALA A 910 -37.15 -2.88 -2.51
C ALA A 910 -37.65 -1.67 -1.72
N VAL A 911 -36.73 -0.99 -1.03
CA VAL A 911 -37.00 0.21 -0.23
C VAL A 911 -36.11 1.34 -0.72
N GLY A 912 -36.70 2.48 -1.07
CA GLY A 912 -36.01 3.73 -1.41
C GLY A 912 -36.32 4.81 -0.38
N LEU A 913 -35.32 5.61 0.00
CA LEU A 913 -35.45 6.75 0.89
C LEU A 913 -34.93 7.98 0.16
N LYS A 914 -35.73 9.05 0.10
CA LYS A 914 -35.32 10.31 -0.52
C LYS A 914 -35.69 11.50 0.36
N PHE A 915 -34.68 12.21 0.84
CA PHE A 915 -34.86 13.43 1.62
C PHE A 915 -34.96 14.63 0.66
N SER A 916 -35.85 15.58 0.96
CA SER A 916 -35.93 16.84 0.20
C SER A 916 -34.76 17.78 0.49
N ASP A 917 -34.18 17.66 1.69
CA ASP A 917 -33.11 18.51 2.19
C ASP A 917 -31.97 17.66 2.73
N SER A 918 -30.75 18.16 2.59
CA SER A 918 -29.53 17.53 3.09
C SER A 918 -28.49 18.57 3.47
N ALA A 919 -27.59 18.21 4.38
CA ALA A 919 -26.57 19.10 4.90
C ALA A 919 -25.29 18.33 5.22
N PRO A 920 -24.10 18.95 5.15
CA PRO A 920 -22.86 18.32 5.58
C PRO A 920 -22.85 18.09 7.10
N LEU A 921 -22.13 17.07 7.55
CA LEU A 921 -21.95 16.78 8.97
C LEU A 921 -21.00 17.80 9.64
N PRO A 922 -21.13 18.06 10.96
CA PRO A 922 -20.31 19.05 11.64
C PRO A 922 -18.87 18.56 11.86
N GLY A 923 -17.96 19.47 12.24
CA GLY A 923 -16.60 19.11 12.64
C GLY A 923 -15.62 18.83 11.48
N GLY A 924 -15.94 19.30 10.27
CA GLY A 924 -15.13 19.06 9.07
C GLY A 924 -15.43 17.73 8.38
N ASP A 925 -16.58 17.12 8.68
CA ASP A 925 -17.10 15.95 7.99
C ASP A 925 -18.05 16.40 6.85
N ASP A 926 -17.51 16.61 5.66
CA ASP A 926 -18.25 17.22 4.54
C ASP A 926 -19.20 16.24 3.81
N ARG A 927 -19.57 15.12 4.44
CA ARG A 927 -20.51 14.13 3.89
C ARG A 927 -21.94 14.69 3.92
N PRO A 928 -22.65 14.78 2.77
CA PRO A 928 -24.05 15.19 2.76
C PRO A 928 -24.95 14.13 3.38
N ALA A 929 -25.65 14.49 4.46
CA ALA A 929 -26.57 13.61 5.17
C ALA A 929 -28.00 14.18 5.20
N GLY A 930 -28.99 13.30 5.02
CA GLY A 930 -30.42 13.61 5.25
C GLY A 930 -30.92 13.17 6.63
N GLY A 931 -30.31 12.13 7.20
CA GLY A 931 -30.63 11.59 8.52
C GLY A 931 -29.72 10.41 8.88
N LYS A 932 -29.92 9.81 10.05
CA LYS A 932 -29.20 8.60 10.46
C LYS A 932 -30.16 7.43 10.64
N LEU A 933 -29.82 6.30 10.02
CA LEU A 933 -30.59 5.07 10.12
C LEU A 933 -30.19 4.32 11.40
N GLU A 934 -31.19 3.91 12.17
CA GLU A 934 -31.00 3.02 13.33
C GLU A 934 -31.50 1.61 13.05
N LEU A 935 -32.58 1.48 12.28
CA LEU A 935 -33.21 0.22 11.99
C LEU A 935 -33.98 0.31 10.68
N ILE A 936 -33.82 -0.70 9.84
CA ILE A 936 -34.77 -1.01 8.77
C ILE A 936 -35.08 -2.50 8.82
N GLU A 937 -36.35 -2.86 8.88
CA GLU A 937 -36.77 -4.25 8.94
C GLU A 937 -38.08 -4.53 8.22
N VAL A 938 -38.20 -5.72 7.64
CA VAL A 938 -39.41 -6.28 7.05
C VAL A 938 -40.10 -7.13 8.11
N LEU A 939 -41.34 -6.80 8.43
CA LEU A 939 -42.17 -7.49 9.42
C LEU A 939 -43.36 -8.15 8.71
N PRO A 940 -43.76 -9.37 9.13
CA PRO A 940 -44.87 -10.08 8.50
C PRO A 940 -46.25 -9.47 8.81
N ALA A 941 -46.34 -8.67 9.87
CA ALA A 941 -47.54 -7.96 10.29
C ALA A 941 -47.15 -6.72 11.12
N LEU A 942 -48.14 -5.89 11.45
CA LEU A 942 -47.94 -4.73 12.33
C LEU A 942 -47.42 -5.18 13.72
N PRO A 943 -46.34 -4.56 14.23
CA PRO A 943 -45.80 -4.90 15.56
C PRO A 943 -46.59 -4.29 16.72
N THR A 944 -47.49 -3.35 16.44
CA THR A 944 -48.38 -2.68 17.41
C THR A 944 -49.68 -2.28 16.72
N HIS A 945 -50.75 -2.23 17.50
CA HIS A 945 -52.05 -1.71 17.08
C HIS A 945 -52.34 -0.31 17.63
N THR A 946 -51.43 0.25 18.44
CA THR A 946 -51.54 1.59 19.02
C THR A 946 -50.37 2.45 18.53
N PHE A 947 -50.69 3.62 17.98
CA PHE A 947 -49.76 4.58 17.40
C PHE A 947 -49.87 5.93 18.12
N GLU A 948 -48.84 6.29 18.88
CA GLU A 948 -48.78 7.54 19.64
C GLU A 948 -48.25 8.68 18.76
N TYR A 949 -49.14 9.44 18.14
CA TYR A 949 -48.75 10.59 17.30
C TYR A 949 -48.29 11.80 18.13
N GLY A 950 -48.74 11.91 19.38
CA GLY A 950 -48.37 13.00 20.29
C GLY A 950 -46.94 12.92 20.85
N VAL A 951 -46.24 11.79 20.68
CA VAL A 951 -44.90 11.54 21.23
C VAL A 951 -43.90 11.30 20.09
N PRO A 952 -42.95 12.22 19.84
CA PRO A 952 -41.93 12.03 18.81
C PRO A 952 -41.13 10.73 18.98
N GLY A 953 -40.72 10.13 17.86
CA GLY A 953 -39.94 8.88 17.86
C GLY A 953 -40.70 7.58 18.13
N ARG A 954 -42.02 7.62 18.41
CA ARG A 954 -42.85 6.41 18.53
C ARG A 954 -43.23 5.85 17.17
N ALA A 955 -43.41 4.52 17.11
CA ALA A 955 -43.82 3.81 15.91
C ALA A 955 -45.21 4.28 15.44
N ARG A 956 -45.32 4.66 14.17
CA ARG A 956 -46.57 5.15 13.59
C ARG A 956 -46.69 4.86 12.09
N LEU A 957 -47.91 4.92 11.59
CA LEU A 957 -48.22 4.76 10.17
C LEU A 957 -47.84 6.03 9.39
N PRO A 958 -47.50 5.91 8.08
CA PRO A 958 -47.23 7.06 7.23
C PRO A 958 -48.40 8.04 7.27
N ALA A 959 -48.09 9.28 7.63
CA ALA A 959 -49.10 10.29 7.86
C ALA A 959 -48.69 11.63 7.23
N PRO A 960 -48.84 11.80 5.90
CA PRO A 960 -48.50 13.05 5.23
C PRO A 960 -49.29 14.21 5.83
N GLY A 961 -48.61 15.33 6.12
CA GLY A 961 -49.24 16.51 6.71
C GLY A 961 -49.48 16.45 8.22
N ILE A 962 -49.09 15.37 8.90
CA ILE A 962 -49.05 15.26 10.37
C ILE A 962 -47.59 15.32 10.84
N ASP A 963 -47.25 16.32 11.66
CA ASP A 963 -45.90 16.53 12.20
C ASP A 963 -45.49 15.44 13.22
N GLN A 964 -44.20 15.45 13.60
CA GLN A 964 -43.68 14.44 14.52
C GLN A 964 -44.28 14.46 15.93
N ASP A 965 -44.83 15.59 16.37
CA ASP A 965 -45.50 15.79 17.65
C ASP A 965 -47.04 15.72 17.54
N GLY A 966 -47.56 15.32 16.38
CA GLY A 966 -48.97 15.01 16.14
C GLY A 966 -49.79 16.18 15.62
N TRP A 967 -49.25 17.40 15.56
CA TRP A 967 -49.94 18.54 14.98
C TRP A 967 -50.06 18.41 13.47
N PHE A 968 -51.23 18.66 12.89
CA PHE A 968 -51.43 18.49 11.45
C PHE A 968 -51.95 19.74 10.75
N ALA A 969 -51.64 19.85 9.45
CA ALA A 969 -52.06 20.96 8.59
C ALA A 969 -53.58 20.91 8.30
N ARG A 970 -54.12 21.90 7.58
CA ARG A 970 -55.55 21.90 7.20
C ARG A 970 -55.97 20.68 6.38
N GLU A 971 -55.04 20.07 5.67
CA GLU A 971 -55.22 18.78 5.02
C GLU A 971 -54.07 17.86 5.42
N ALA A 972 -54.41 16.67 5.89
CA ALA A 972 -53.47 15.64 6.28
C ALA A 972 -54.02 14.25 5.89
N GLY A 973 -53.16 13.24 5.90
CA GLY A 973 -53.53 11.87 5.60
C GLY A 973 -52.95 10.88 6.61
N ILE A 974 -53.58 9.72 6.75
CA ILE A 974 -53.04 8.55 7.45
C ILE A 974 -53.19 7.35 6.51
N VAL A 975 -52.09 6.66 6.23
CA VAL A 975 -52.12 5.46 5.37
C VAL A 975 -52.46 4.26 6.23
N ILE A 976 -53.65 3.68 6.03
CA ILE A 976 -54.10 2.48 6.72
C ILE A 976 -53.61 1.24 5.95
N PRO A 977 -52.82 0.34 6.55
CA PRO A 977 -52.33 -0.87 5.89
C PRO A 977 -53.46 -1.80 5.44
N ALA A 978 -53.23 -2.61 4.40
CA ALA A 978 -54.13 -3.70 4.02
C ALA A 978 -54.37 -4.68 5.19
N GLY A 979 -55.54 -5.33 5.23
CA GLY A 979 -55.87 -6.23 6.34
C GLY A 979 -57.35 -6.60 6.40
N GLY A 980 -57.70 -7.42 7.40
CA GLY A 980 -59.09 -7.77 7.69
C GLY A 980 -59.91 -6.59 8.21
N ARG A 981 -61.19 -6.84 8.52
CA ARG A 981 -62.07 -5.86 9.14
C ARG A 981 -61.49 -5.43 10.49
N ARG A 982 -61.40 -4.12 10.70
CA ARG A 982 -60.74 -3.48 11.85
C ARG A 982 -61.56 -2.29 12.33
N VAL A 983 -61.34 -1.87 13.56
CA VAL A 983 -61.86 -0.61 14.11
C VAL A 983 -60.69 0.34 14.28
N LEU A 984 -60.81 1.55 13.73
CA LEU A 984 -59.85 2.63 13.87
C LEU A 984 -60.38 3.68 14.85
N THR A 985 -59.71 3.83 15.99
CA THR A 985 -59.99 4.85 17.00
C THR A 985 -58.97 5.97 16.87
N LEU A 986 -59.40 7.20 16.61
CA LEU A 986 -58.55 8.39 16.50
C LEU A 986 -58.86 9.35 17.65
N LYS A 987 -57.84 9.71 18.43
CA LYS A 987 -57.94 10.67 19.53
C LYS A 987 -57.30 11.99 19.14
N PHE A 988 -58.10 13.05 19.08
CA PHE A 988 -57.69 14.40 18.71
C PHE A 988 -57.69 15.34 19.92
N GLU A 989 -56.80 16.32 19.90
CA GLU A 989 -56.75 17.46 20.81
C GLU A 989 -56.95 18.73 19.97
N TYR A 990 -57.90 19.58 20.39
CA TYR A 990 -58.05 20.94 19.86
C TYR A 990 -57.81 21.93 21.00
N PRO A 991 -56.81 22.82 20.89
CA PRO A 991 -56.37 23.64 22.01
C PRO A 991 -57.41 24.70 22.40
N ASP A 992 -57.46 25.02 23.70
CA ASP A 992 -58.29 26.09 24.29
C ASP A 992 -57.80 27.50 23.93
N TRP A 993 -56.53 27.65 23.55
CA TRP A 993 -55.92 28.89 23.08
C TRP A 993 -56.09 29.12 21.55
N GLY A 994 -56.70 28.18 20.83
CA GLY A 994 -57.07 28.40 19.42
C GLY A 994 -58.13 29.49 19.29
N ALA A 995 -58.05 30.35 18.26
CA ALA A 995 -58.94 31.51 18.10
C ALA A 995 -60.45 31.19 17.95
N ARG A 996 -60.85 29.92 17.96
CA ARG A 996 -62.23 29.45 17.83
C ARG A 996 -62.57 28.52 19.00
N ALA A 997 -63.82 28.59 19.48
CA ALA A 997 -64.32 27.72 20.55
C ALA A 997 -64.41 26.22 20.17
N ALA A 998 -64.36 25.90 18.88
CA ALA A 998 -64.26 24.53 18.38
C ALA A 998 -63.64 24.48 16.98
N GLY A 999 -63.02 23.35 16.63
CA GLY A 999 -62.58 23.00 15.28
C GLY A 999 -63.59 22.09 14.58
N GLU A 1000 -63.66 22.15 13.25
CA GLU A 1000 -64.43 21.21 12.43
C GLU A 1000 -63.47 20.32 11.64
N LEU A 1001 -63.63 19.01 11.77
CA LEU A 1001 -62.81 17.98 11.12
C LEU A 1001 -63.69 17.08 10.24
N GLU A 1002 -63.36 17.03 8.95
CA GLU A 1002 -63.89 16.04 8.02
C GLU A 1002 -62.88 14.90 7.83
N ILE A 1003 -63.35 13.66 7.95
CA ILE A 1003 -62.57 12.45 7.74
C ILE A 1003 -63.15 11.69 6.56
N ALA A 1004 -62.36 11.52 5.51
CA ALA A 1004 -62.77 10.90 4.25
C ALA A 1004 -61.91 9.67 3.91
N ARG A 1005 -62.57 8.65 3.34
CA ARG A 1005 -61.92 7.43 2.82
C ARG A 1005 -61.81 7.50 1.28
N PRO A 1006 -60.91 6.74 0.64
CA PRO A 1006 -60.84 6.66 -0.81
C PRO A 1006 -62.11 5.99 -1.35
N GLY A 1007 -62.76 6.60 -2.35
CA GLY A 1007 -63.96 6.04 -3.00
C GLY A 1007 -65.28 6.73 -2.68
N GLY A 1008 -65.30 7.75 -1.80
CA GLY A 1008 -66.45 8.65 -1.62
C GLY A 1008 -67.59 8.07 -0.78
N LEU A 1009 -67.85 8.76 0.34
CA LEU A 1009 -68.94 8.57 1.30
C LEU A 1009 -68.98 7.27 2.12
N PRO A 1010 -69.42 7.36 3.40
CA PRO A 1010 -69.69 8.60 4.14
C PRO A 1010 -68.40 9.32 4.56
N VAL A 1011 -68.38 10.65 4.40
CA VAL A 1011 -67.42 11.56 5.03
C VAL A 1011 -67.88 11.75 6.47
N HIS A 1012 -67.05 11.40 7.44
CA HIS A 1012 -67.37 11.56 8.85
C HIS A 1012 -67.02 12.98 9.28
N ARG A 1013 -68.00 13.74 9.79
CA ARG A 1013 -67.79 15.10 10.30
C ARG A 1013 -67.79 15.10 11.82
N GLN A 1014 -66.75 15.66 12.41
CA GLN A 1014 -66.57 15.73 13.86
C GLN A 1014 -66.29 17.18 14.28
N ILE A 1015 -66.97 17.62 15.33
CA ILE A 1015 -66.64 18.87 16.05
C ILE A 1015 -65.60 18.53 17.12
N LEU A 1016 -64.53 19.32 17.20
CA LEU A 1016 -63.45 19.23 18.18
C LEU A 1016 -63.57 20.39 19.17
N PRO A 1017 -64.16 20.23 20.37
CA PRO A 1017 -64.29 21.30 21.35
C PRO A 1017 -62.92 21.76 21.86
N ALA A 1018 -62.78 23.06 22.10
CA ALA A 1018 -61.53 23.62 22.59
C ALA A 1018 -61.24 23.20 24.04
N GLY A 1019 -60.01 22.73 24.30
CA GLY A 1019 -59.56 22.26 25.62
C GLY A 1019 -59.92 20.81 25.96
N GLU A 1020 -60.61 20.09 25.07
CA GLU A 1020 -61.04 18.70 25.29
C GLU A 1020 -60.42 17.72 24.29
N TYR A 1021 -60.27 16.45 24.70
CA TYR A 1021 -59.89 15.38 23.80
C TYR A 1021 -61.13 14.75 23.16
N THR A 1022 -61.16 14.72 21.83
CA THR A 1022 -62.25 14.09 21.07
C THR A 1022 -61.81 12.75 20.51
N THR A 1023 -62.63 11.71 20.69
CA THR A 1023 -62.35 10.37 20.14
C THR A 1023 -63.33 10.05 19.02
N VAL A 1024 -62.81 9.65 17.87
CA VAL A 1024 -63.59 9.23 16.70
C VAL A 1024 -63.34 7.75 16.44
N ILE A 1025 -64.39 6.95 16.30
CA ILE A 1025 -64.31 5.52 16.03
C ILE A 1025 -64.83 5.26 14.62
N LEU A 1026 -64.05 4.57 13.80
CA LEU A 1026 -64.35 4.30 12.39
C LEU A 1026 -64.24 2.79 12.09
N ASP A 1027 -65.26 2.24 11.47
CA ASP A 1027 -65.21 0.88 10.91
C ASP A 1027 -64.36 0.87 9.63
N ILE A 1028 -63.28 0.09 9.67
CA ILE A 1028 -62.38 -0.15 8.54
C ILE A 1028 -62.73 -1.51 7.92
N PRO A 1029 -63.29 -1.54 6.70
CA PRO A 1029 -63.59 -2.80 6.03
C PRO A 1029 -62.32 -3.57 5.68
N ALA A 1030 -62.46 -4.85 5.36
CA ALA A 1030 -61.34 -5.63 4.85
C ALA A 1030 -60.88 -5.07 3.50
N THR A 1031 -59.58 -4.79 3.36
CA THR A 1031 -58.99 -4.24 2.13
C THR A 1031 -57.78 -5.06 1.71
N ALA A 1032 -57.62 -5.22 0.39
CA ALA A 1032 -56.48 -5.92 -0.18
C ALA A 1032 -55.23 -5.03 -0.30
N ARG A 1033 -55.40 -3.71 -0.27
CA ARG A 1033 -54.32 -2.71 -0.41
C ARG A 1033 -54.43 -1.65 0.68
N ALA A 1034 -53.32 -0.97 0.95
CA ALA A 1034 -53.28 0.19 1.81
C ALA A 1034 -54.18 1.31 1.25
N GLN A 1035 -54.85 2.03 2.15
CA GLN A 1035 -55.81 3.08 1.78
C GLN A 1035 -55.49 4.38 2.55
N PRO A 1036 -55.41 5.54 1.86
CA PRO A 1036 -55.25 6.82 2.54
C PRO A 1036 -56.56 7.26 3.20
N LEU A 1037 -56.52 7.57 4.49
CA LEU A 1037 -57.58 8.27 5.21
C LEU A 1037 -57.23 9.76 5.22
N THR A 1038 -58.08 10.61 4.64
CA THR A 1038 -57.84 12.05 4.56
C THR A 1038 -58.53 12.77 5.72
N LEU A 1039 -57.80 13.67 6.37
CA LEU A 1039 -58.25 14.58 7.42
C LEU A 1039 -58.30 16.00 6.83
N ARG A 1040 -59.44 16.67 6.89
CA ARG A 1040 -59.61 18.05 6.41
C ARG A 1040 -60.22 18.92 7.48
N ALA A 1041 -59.57 20.02 7.79
CA ALA A 1041 -60.03 20.97 8.80
C ALA A 1041 -60.40 22.33 8.18
N ALA A 1042 -61.49 22.91 8.67
CA ALA A 1042 -62.03 24.16 8.15
C ALA A 1042 -61.13 25.38 8.40
N ALA A 1043 -60.24 25.34 9.41
CA ALA A 1043 -59.34 26.44 9.76
C ALA A 1043 -58.05 25.93 10.43
N ASP A 1044 -57.06 26.83 10.56
CA ASP A 1044 -55.85 26.61 11.34
C ASP A 1044 -55.59 27.77 12.33
N PHE A 1045 -54.69 27.55 13.27
CA PHE A 1045 -54.22 28.53 14.26
C PHE A 1045 -52.69 28.47 14.38
N ALA A 1046 -52.06 29.54 14.87
CA ALA A 1046 -50.62 29.57 15.12
C ALA A 1046 -50.30 28.85 16.43
N LEU A 1047 -49.28 27.98 16.44
CA LEU A 1047 -48.80 27.35 17.66
C LEU A 1047 -48.16 28.40 18.61
N PRO A 1048 -48.09 28.15 19.94
CA PRO A 1048 -47.51 29.09 20.88
C PRO A 1048 -46.04 29.38 20.58
N ALA A 1049 -45.64 30.65 20.69
CA ALA A 1049 -44.26 31.06 20.49
C ALA A 1049 -43.30 30.25 21.40
N PRO A 1050 -42.11 29.86 20.91
CA PRO A 1050 -41.45 30.33 19.68
C PRO A 1050 -41.79 29.52 18.41
N ASP A 1051 -42.82 28.67 18.41
CA ASP A 1051 -43.15 27.81 17.28
C ASP A 1051 -43.86 28.59 16.14
N PRO A 1052 -43.27 28.68 14.93
CA PRO A 1052 -43.85 29.45 13.83
C PRO A 1052 -44.93 28.69 13.05
N ARG A 1053 -45.21 27.42 13.37
CA ARG A 1053 -46.13 26.57 12.61
C ARG A 1053 -47.58 27.02 12.81
N ARG A 1054 -48.39 26.92 11.74
CA ARG A 1054 -49.85 26.98 11.81
C ARG A 1054 -50.46 25.60 11.62
N ARG A 1055 -51.35 25.18 12.51
CA ARG A 1055 -51.88 23.82 12.58
C ARG A 1055 -53.37 23.84 12.91
N ALA A 1056 -54.06 22.77 12.54
CA ALA A 1056 -55.52 22.70 12.59
C ALA A 1056 -56.05 21.95 13.82
N ALA A 1057 -55.36 20.90 14.23
CA ALA A 1057 -55.55 20.18 15.49
C ALA A 1057 -54.34 19.25 15.71
N ARG A 1058 -54.33 18.51 16.81
CA ARG A 1058 -53.31 17.50 17.11
C ARG A 1058 -53.92 16.11 17.16
N LEU A 1059 -53.36 15.16 16.41
CA LEU A 1059 -53.64 13.75 16.57
C LEU A 1059 -52.73 13.20 17.68
N VAL A 1060 -53.32 12.64 18.72
CA VAL A 1060 -52.61 12.21 19.94
C VAL A 1060 -52.32 10.72 19.87
N VAL A 1061 -53.35 9.93 19.55
CA VAL A 1061 -53.27 8.47 19.42
C VAL A 1061 -54.15 8.00 18.27
N ALA A 1062 -53.69 6.99 17.53
CA ALA A 1062 -54.52 6.19 16.64
C ALA A 1062 -54.41 4.71 17.04
N GLU A 1063 -55.55 4.02 17.20
CA GLU A 1063 -55.60 2.59 17.50
C GLU A 1063 -56.31 1.84 16.39
N LEU A 1064 -55.67 0.81 15.82
CA LEU A 1064 -56.20 0.01 14.73
C LEU A 1064 -56.35 -1.45 15.17
N GLN A 1065 -57.48 -1.75 15.81
CA GLN A 1065 -57.76 -3.05 16.41
C GLN A 1065 -58.45 -3.99 15.42
N PRO A 1066 -58.07 -5.29 15.36
CA PRO A 1066 -58.84 -6.29 14.64
C PRO A 1066 -60.23 -6.44 15.26
N VAL A 1067 -61.26 -6.61 14.43
CA VAL A 1067 -62.59 -7.02 14.91
C VAL A 1067 -62.53 -8.52 15.16
N SER A 1068 -62.80 -8.97 16.39
CA SER A 1068 -62.92 -10.40 16.70
C SER A 1068 -63.98 -11.02 15.78
N PRO A 1069 -63.72 -12.20 15.18
CA PRO A 1069 -64.75 -12.90 14.44
C PRO A 1069 -65.87 -13.31 15.42
N GLU A 1070 -67.09 -12.84 15.17
CA GLU A 1070 -68.31 -13.45 15.74
C GLU A 1070 -68.63 -14.76 15.03
#